data_AF-A0A9D1U610-F1
#
_entry.id   AF-A0A9D1U610-F1
#
_cell.length_a   1.000
_cell.length_b   1.000
_cell.length_c   1.000
_cell.angle_alpha   90.00
_cell.angle_beta   90.00
_cell.angle_gamma   90.00
#
_symmetry.space_group_name_H-M   'P 1'
#
loop_
_entity.id
_entity.type
_entity.pdbx_description
1 polymer ?
#
loop_
_entity_poly.entity_id
_entity_poly.type
_entity_poly.pdbx_seq_one_letter_code
_entity_poly.pdbx_strand_id
1 'polypeptide(L)'
;MKRILAVTLTIAMLAMLLFPASLAGAENASPSLYEQVLEEDGFIYGVNLPWITPADEGCTWASNTVLEKASAFDAQALEAVLRDIRAVGFNGVRISLFDQMQGLAFDEGGRLTGVSKEMLDNLAVLLELSDGIGIQLALVLSPDVGALAGRVDREQYDALSQVLTDSAIRTVYLEKVLKPVGELLAVYPDVVLAVDVLADPDGCLYDKTTEYGTNWSVLRDFIAAAAEQVRDVLPGVPVMASSAAQGQASVKAGKLDGLGLDILGVTEYNDTGSATPAKDLHVSTPLWLTEMGTLDPAVSEDVHTATTARFYQTAREGGYRAAFYGRYGDKSVTDGVTLIDATGRLRLAALALHFTILDNAYERSGREEYDRPALMNISSASSLRWIGSRYAASYTIERSTDGKTWSTVAANVDVAAVDPAFNNLCSYSDSAAQVNNFYYYRVTAHMDDGTEVPSDVSPAVYVPQMVCADEDNLLSFDTGFESGELGSEWYYNESDADFWKSGLHQGSVEDGTTHSGSWSYKLAATSAWNQMSVDVPEGALTPGTQYTFTMYYKVEEKFKDSGTPWIGLMKVRPDPYCLLHPQTDAENEYMVMNADGEWHAYTYTFTATDATYLFIVRNAHYGEIYIDDIYLFEAPVVPTAPTALSAAANSSRRLSDGSTSDDEESNLFEDGGFETGHVSNGQYEAAATHTDEQNIVSAEQEPENVRSGRYALTYTSTGNWSDRMLYRVDDL
;
A
#
# COMPACT_ATOMS: atom_id res chain seq x y z
N MET A 1 -57.70 57.96 12.54
CA MET A 1 -57.62 56.81 11.60
C MET A 1 -56.84 57.15 10.32
N LYS A 2 -55.56 57.55 10.43
CA LYS A 2 -54.66 57.81 9.29
C LYS A 2 -53.19 57.38 9.57
N ARG A 3 -53.00 56.39 10.45
CA ARG A 3 -51.67 55.82 10.75
C ARG A 3 -51.58 54.29 10.65
N ILE A 4 -52.66 53.62 10.23
CA ILE A 4 -52.67 52.16 10.06
C ILE A 4 -52.47 51.73 8.59
N LEU A 5 -52.69 52.63 7.61
CA LEU A 5 -52.54 52.29 6.19
C LEU A 5 -51.11 52.36 5.63
N ALA A 6 -50.15 52.97 6.35
CA ALA A 6 -48.77 53.12 5.86
C ALA A 6 -47.84 51.95 6.27
N VAL A 7 -48.26 51.11 7.23
CA VAL A 7 -47.44 49.96 7.69
C VAL A 7 -47.77 48.69 6.91
N THR A 8 -48.98 48.58 6.36
CA THR A 8 -49.39 47.40 5.58
C THR A 8 -48.84 47.40 4.14
N LEU A 9 -48.49 48.57 3.58
CA LEU A 9 -47.96 48.66 2.22
C LEU A 9 -46.45 48.35 2.13
N THR A 10 -45.68 48.59 3.19
CA THR A 10 -44.24 48.29 3.21
C THR A 10 -43.97 46.80 3.44
N ILE A 11 -44.84 46.10 4.17
CA ILE A 11 -44.72 44.64 4.40
C ILE A 11 -45.11 43.85 3.14
N ALA A 12 -46.06 44.36 2.34
CA ALA A 12 -46.42 43.72 1.06
C ALA A 12 -45.34 43.91 -0.02
N MET A 13 -44.56 45.00 0.02
CA MET A 13 -43.45 45.22 -0.92
C MET A 13 -42.15 44.51 -0.52
N LEU A 14 -41.94 44.20 0.78
CA LEU A 14 -40.81 43.36 1.21
C LEU A 14 -41.06 41.85 1.00
N ALA A 15 -42.33 41.41 1.00
CA ALA A 15 -42.70 40.01 0.79
C ALA A 15 -42.78 39.60 -0.71
N MET A 16 -42.68 40.54 -1.65
CA MET A 16 -42.64 40.26 -3.10
C MET A 16 -41.23 40.33 -3.71
N LEU A 17 -40.19 40.56 -2.91
CA LEU A 17 -38.77 40.49 -3.32
C LEU A 17 -38.08 39.18 -2.91
N LEU A 18 -38.84 38.22 -2.38
CA LEU A 18 -38.37 36.88 -2.01
C LEU A 18 -39.18 35.82 -2.77
N PHE A 19 -39.06 35.81 -4.08
CA PHE A 19 -39.18 34.59 -4.89
C PHE A 19 -38.05 34.61 -5.93
N PRO A 20 -37.45 33.45 -6.22
CA PRO A 20 -36.14 33.34 -6.81
C PRO A 20 -36.19 33.82 -8.25
N ALA A 21 -35.28 34.73 -8.59
CA ALA A 21 -34.86 34.89 -9.96
C ALA A 21 -34.31 33.52 -10.41
N SER A 22 -35.05 32.86 -11.29
CA SER A 22 -34.61 31.83 -12.22
C SER A 22 -33.16 31.34 -12.04
N LEU A 23 -32.95 30.39 -11.14
CA LEU A 23 -31.88 29.39 -11.27
C LEU A 23 -32.40 28.34 -12.28
N ALA A 24 -32.44 28.75 -13.54
CA ALA A 24 -32.48 27.82 -14.65
C ALA A 24 -31.03 27.69 -15.12
N GLY A 25 -30.40 26.55 -14.82
CA GLY A 25 -29.07 26.21 -15.30
C GLY A 25 -27.93 26.37 -14.30
N ALA A 26 -28.07 25.82 -13.10
CA ALA A 26 -26.93 25.18 -12.45
C ALA A 26 -27.39 23.74 -12.20
N GLU A 27 -26.94 22.80 -13.02
CA GLU A 27 -26.93 21.41 -12.56
C GLU A 27 -26.23 21.43 -11.20
N ASN A 28 -26.88 20.90 -10.16
CA ASN A 28 -26.21 20.65 -8.89
C ASN A 28 -25.11 19.65 -9.20
N ALA A 29 -23.89 20.15 -9.46
CA ALA A 29 -22.72 19.31 -9.55
C ALA A 29 -22.65 18.51 -8.25
N SER A 30 -22.46 17.20 -8.35
CA SER A 30 -22.21 16.36 -7.18
C SER A 30 -21.04 16.95 -6.39
N PRO A 31 -21.12 17.00 -5.05
CA PRO A 31 -20.03 17.51 -4.23
C PRO A 31 -18.73 16.76 -4.54
N SER A 32 -17.60 17.47 -4.56
CA SER A 32 -16.27 16.86 -4.74
C SER A 32 -16.00 15.84 -3.62
N LEU A 33 -15.13 14.85 -3.86
CA LEU A 33 -14.72 13.89 -2.83
C LEU A 33 -14.21 14.60 -1.56
N TYR A 34 -13.46 15.68 -1.73
CA TYR A 34 -13.01 16.54 -0.63
C TYR A 34 -14.17 17.09 0.21
N GLU A 35 -15.22 17.59 -0.43
CA GLU A 35 -16.40 18.10 0.28
C GLU A 35 -17.18 16.97 0.95
N GLN A 36 -17.27 15.81 0.30
CA GLN A 36 -17.94 14.63 0.87
C GLN A 36 -17.25 14.18 2.17
N VAL A 37 -15.92 14.03 2.16
CA VAL A 37 -15.16 13.63 3.37
C VAL A 37 -15.29 14.69 4.47
N LEU A 38 -15.27 15.98 4.13
CA LEU A 38 -15.49 17.04 5.13
C LEU A 38 -16.94 17.09 5.64
N GLU A 39 -17.93 16.73 4.83
CA GLU A 39 -19.31 16.62 5.27
C GLU A 39 -19.49 15.44 6.22
N GLU A 40 -18.91 14.29 5.88
CA GLU A 40 -18.97 13.05 6.68
C GLU A 40 -18.20 13.22 8.00
N ASP A 41 -16.91 13.53 7.94
CA ASP A 41 -16.01 13.47 9.10
C ASP A 41 -15.74 14.84 9.75
N GLY A 42 -16.01 15.93 9.03
CA GLY A 42 -15.77 17.30 9.51
C GLY A 42 -14.32 17.76 9.48
N PHE A 43 -13.38 16.82 9.31
CA PHE A 43 -11.95 17.05 9.28
C PHE A 43 -11.26 15.87 8.59
N ILE A 44 -10.22 16.16 7.81
CA ILE A 44 -9.39 15.12 7.21
C ILE A 44 -8.24 14.77 8.17
N TYR A 45 -8.26 13.54 8.67
CA TYR A 45 -7.22 12.94 9.48
C TYR A 45 -6.32 12.13 8.55
N GLY A 46 -5.12 12.63 8.29
CA GLY A 46 -4.23 11.97 7.34
C GLY A 46 -2.83 11.70 7.84
N VAL A 47 -2.08 10.95 7.05
CA VAL A 47 -0.67 10.63 7.34
C VAL A 47 0.15 10.75 6.06
N ASN A 48 1.40 11.21 6.17
CA ASN A 48 2.34 11.19 5.06
C ASN A 48 2.95 9.80 4.93
N LEU A 49 2.99 9.30 3.69
CA LEU A 49 3.66 8.07 3.29
C LEU A 49 4.76 8.42 2.28
N PRO A 50 5.95 8.86 2.75
CA PRO A 50 7.04 9.26 1.86
C PRO A 50 7.63 8.09 1.06
N TRP A 51 7.50 6.88 1.59
CA TRP A 51 8.03 5.64 1.03
C TRP A 51 7.24 4.44 1.59
N ILE A 52 7.42 3.25 0.98
CA ILE A 52 6.92 1.97 1.52
C ILE A 52 7.90 1.44 2.57
N THR A 53 9.19 1.40 2.25
CA THR A 53 10.28 1.27 3.23
C THR A 53 11.30 2.40 3.06
N PRO A 54 12.05 2.79 4.10
CA PRO A 54 12.97 3.93 4.00
C PRO A 54 14.12 3.72 3.02
N ALA A 55 14.50 2.46 2.75
CA ALA A 55 15.53 2.14 1.77
C ALA A 55 15.12 2.56 0.35
N ASP A 56 13.82 2.63 0.11
CA ASP A 56 13.19 2.87 -1.19
C ASP A 56 12.99 4.37 -1.46
N GLU A 57 13.40 5.26 -0.56
CA GLU A 57 13.20 6.71 -0.73
C GLU A 57 13.86 7.20 -2.03
N GLY A 58 13.08 7.97 -2.81
CA GLY A 58 13.44 8.41 -4.15
C GLY A 58 13.41 7.33 -5.23
N CYS A 59 12.92 6.11 -4.97
CA CYS A 59 12.67 5.07 -5.98
C CYS A 59 11.48 4.13 -5.64
N THR A 60 10.61 4.57 -4.74
CA THR A 60 9.47 3.80 -4.21
C THR A 60 8.43 3.52 -5.30
N TRP A 61 8.13 4.52 -6.14
CA TRP A 61 7.03 4.48 -7.10
C TRP A 61 7.49 4.10 -8.50
N ALA A 62 8.76 4.36 -8.83
CA ALA A 62 9.40 3.95 -10.08
C ALA A 62 10.93 4.04 -9.95
N SER A 63 11.65 3.57 -10.96
CA SER A 63 13.07 3.81 -11.08
C SER A 63 13.42 5.30 -11.07
N ASN A 64 14.61 5.61 -10.59
CA ASN A 64 15.15 6.96 -10.54
C ASN A 64 16.42 7.04 -11.37
N THR A 65 16.29 7.61 -12.57
CA THR A 65 17.41 7.76 -13.50
C THR A 65 18.41 8.84 -13.07
N VAL A 66 17.99 9.80 -12.23
CA VAL A 66 18.86 10.88 -11.73
C VAL A 66 19.84 10.34 -10.68
N LEU A 67 19.35 9.44 -9.80
CA LEU A 67 20.12 8.83 -8.72
C LEU A 67 20.59 7.40 -9.02
N GLU A 68 20.36 6.92 -10.25
CA GLU A 68 20.71 5.58 -10.72
C GLU A 68 20.15 4.44 -9.84
N LYS A 69 18.92 4.61 -9.33
CA LYS A 69 18.23 3.60 -8.53
C LYS A 69 17.20 2.83 -9.35
N ALA A 70 17.18 1.52 -9.21
CA ALA A 70 16.10 0.67 -9.71
C ALA A 70 14.80 0.94 -8.93
N SER A 71 13.65 0.60 -9.52
CA SER A 71 12.38 0.68 -8.80
C SER A 71 12.38 -0.30 -7.62
N ALA A 72 11.87 0.18 -6.49
CA ALA A 72 11.61 -0.62 -5.30
C ALA A 72 10.10 -0.75 -5.01
N PHE A 73 9.26 -0.60 -6.04
CA PHE A 73 7.82 -0.70 -5.89
C PHE A 73 7.39 -2.12 -5.51
N ASP A 74 6.70 -2.25 -4.37
CA ASP A 74 6.13 -3.50 -3.88
C ASP A 74 4.64 -3.30 -3.57
N ALA A 75 3.79 -3.84 -4.44
CA ALA A 75 2.34 -3.72 -4.31
C ALA A 75 1.79 -4.43 -3.05
N GLN A 76 2.40 -5.53 -2.63
CA GLN A 76 1.95 -6.30 -1.47
C GLN A 76 2.31 -5.56 -0.17
N ALA A 77 3.52 -5.02 -0.08
CA ALA A 77 3.93 -4.18 1.03
C ALA A 77 3.11 -2.89 1.10
N LEU A 78 2.81 -2.28 -0.04
CA LEU A 78 1.91 -1.12 -0.12
C LEU A 78 0.50 -1.44 0.38
N GLU A 79 -0.09 -2.54 -0.07
CA GLU A 79 -1.42 -2.98 0.40
C GLU A 79 -1.43 -3.15 1.93
N ALA A 80 -0.40 -3.80 2.48
CA ALA A 80 -0.27 -4.00 3.92
C ALA A 80 -0.26 -2.67 4.69
N VAL A 81 0.56 -1.71 4.23
CA VAL A 81 0.65 -0.38 4.84
C VAL A 81 -0.68 0.37 4.75
N LEU A 82 -1.34 0.38 3.58
CA LEU A 82 -2.62 1.06 3.40
C LEU A 82 -3.73 0.47 4.28
N ARG A 83 -3.76 -0.86 4.45
CA ARG A 83 -4.73 -1.51 5.35
C ARG A 83 -4.52 -1.14 6.80
N ASP A 84 -3.27 -1.08 7.24
CA ASP A 84 -2.94 -0.66 8.61
C ASP A 84 -3.29 0.81 8.85
N ILE A 85 -3.01 1.69 7.88
CA ILE A 85 -3.43 3.11 7.91
C ILE A 85 -4.96 3.21 8.01
N ARG A 86 -5.69 2.41 7.22
CA ARG A 86 -7.16 2.38 7.25
C ARG A 86 -7.68 1.89 8.60
N ALA A 87 -7.04 0.88 9.20
CA ALA A 87 -7.41 0.36 10.51
C ALA A 87 -7.22 1.40 11.62
N VAL A 88 -6.17 2.24 11.55
CA VAL A 88 -6.02 3.40 12.45
C VAL A 88 -7.19 4.39 12.27
N GLY A 89 -7.85 4.42 11.11
CA GLY A 89 -9.00 5.29 10.85
C GLY A 89 -8.64 6.56 10.09
N PHE A 90 -7.42 6.67 9.56
CA PHE A 90 -7.08 7.77 8.66
C PHE A 90 -7.97 7.72 7.40
N ASN A 91 -8.41 8.90 6.97
CA ASN A 91 -9.22 9.11 5.76
C ASN A 91 -8.45 9.89 4.68
N GLY A 92 -7.13 10.02 4.84
CA GLY A 92 -6.26 10.65 3.86
C GLY A 92 -4.82 10.15 3.95
N VAL A 93 -4.22 9.80 2.82
CA VAL A 93 -2.78 9.52 2.73
C VAL A 93 -2.14 10.52 1.79
N ARG A 94 -1.09 11.19 2.26
CA ARG A 94 -0.34 12.15 1.44
C ARG A 94 0.93 11.51 0.90
N ILE A 95 1.09 11.52 -0.42
CA ILE A 95 2.18 10.82 -1.13
C ILE A 95 2.87 11.78 -2.09
N SER A 96 4.21 11.81 -2.05
CA SER A 96 5.03 12.50 -3.05
C SER A 96 5.42 11.56 -4.18
N LEU A 97 4.77 11.72 -5.35
CA LEU A 97 4.99 10.81 -6.47
C LEU A 97 6.35 10.99 -7.13
N PHE A 98 6.82 12.24 -7.26
CA PHE A 98 8.10 12.56 -7.89
C PHE A 98 9.16 12.98 -6.88
N ASP A 99 9.10 12.46 -5.65
CA ASP A 99 10.15 12.65 -4.65
C ASP A 99 11.51 12.31 -5.25
N GLN A 100 12.46 13.23 -5.13
CA GLN A 100 13.79 13.17 -5.74
C GLN A 100 13.80 12.87 -7.26
N MET A 101 12.78 13.32 -7.99
CA MET A 101 12.60 13.12 -9.45
C MET A 101 12.34 11.68 -9.91
N GLN A 102 11.99 10.77 -9.01
CA GLN A 102 11.67 9.39 -9.40
C GLN A 102 10.56 9.32 -10.46
N GLY A 103 10.65 8.37 -11.38
CA GLY A 103 9.66 8.18 -12.45
C GLY A 103 9.59 9.28 -13.53
N LEU A 104 10.42 10.32 -13.44
CA LEU A 104 10.57 11.30 -14.53
C LEU A 104 11.64 10.82 -15.52
N ALA A 105 11.39 11.02 -16.81
CA ALA A 105 12.29 10.63 -17.89
C ALA A 105 13.10 11.82 -18.38
N PHE A 106 14.42 11.63 -18.55
CA PHE A 106 15.35 12.67 -18.98
C PHE A 106 16.15 12.23 -20.22
N ASP A 107 16.55 13.19 -21.05
CA ASP A 107 17.50 12.95 -22.13
C ASP A 107 18.96 12.91 -21.61
N GLU A 108 19.92 12.59 -22.49
CA GLU A 108 21.35 12.55 -22.15
C GLU A 108 21.90 13.88 -21.60
N GLY A 109 21.21 14.99 -21.85
CA GLY A 109 21.56 16.33 -21.36
C GLY A 109 20.85 16.72 -20.06
N GLY A 110 20.14 15.78 -19.41
CA GLY A 110 19.40 16.03 -18.18
C GLY A 110 18.12 16.85 -18.37
N ARG A 111 17.62 16.98 -19.60
CA ARG A 111 16.35 17.69 -19.87
C ARG A 111 15.19 16.73 -19.73
N LEU A 112 14.15 17.18 -19.05
CA LEU A 112 12.91 16.44 -18.91
C LEU A 112 12.28 16.14 -20.28
N THR A 113 11.84 14.91 -20.46
CA THR A 113 11.18 14.43 -21.68
C THR A 113 9.77 13.90 -21.45
N GLY A 114 9.41 13.53 -20.22
CA GLY A 114 8.07 13.07 -19.83
C GLY A 114 8.07 12.26 -18.54
N VAL A 115 6.99 11.53 -18.29
CA VAL A 115 6.86 10.54 -17.22
C VAL A 115 7.15 9.13 -17.74
N SER A 116 7.74 8.26 -16.93
CA SER A 116 8.01 6.88 -17.30
C SER A 116 6.71 6.05 -17.34
N LYS A 117 6.67 5.01 -18.18
CA LYS A 117 5.55 4.07 -18.22
C LYS A 117 5.41 3.32 -16.88
N GLU A 118 6.54 2.92 -16.30
CA GLU A 118 6.62 2.24 -15.00
C GLU A 118 5.93 3.06 -13.89
N MET A 119 6.14 4.38 -13.85
CA MET A 119 5.46 5.25 -12.90
C MET A 119 3.94 5.24 -13.07
N LEU A 120 3.44 5.29 -14.31
CA LEU A 120 1.99 5.24 -14.58
C LEU A 120 1.39 3.87 -14.23
N ASP A 121 2.09 2.78 -14.54
CA ASP A 121 1.65 1.42 -14.21
C ASP A 121 1.56 1.24 -12.68
N ASN A 122 2.59 1.66 -11.93
CA ASN A 122 2.63 1.53 -10.47
C ASN A 122 1.64 2.49 -9.78
N LEU A 123 1.42 3.70 -10.32
CA LEU A 123 0.39 4.61 -9.84
C LEU A 123 -1.01 4.02 -10.02
N ALA A 124 -1.27 3.32 -11.14
CA ALA A 124 -2.55 2.64 -11.35
C ALA A 124 -2.80 1.57 -10.27
N VAL A 125 -1.77 0.80 -9.90
CA VAL A 125 -1.85 -0.18 -8.80
C VAL A 125 -2.15 0.51 -7.46
N LEU A 126 -1.46 1.62 -7.14
CA LEU A 126 -1.74 2.40 -5.92
C LEU A 126 -3.19 2.89 -5.87
N LEU A 127 -3.73 3.39 -6.99
CA LEU A 127 -5.11 3.87 -7.09
C LEU A 127 -6.13 2.75 -6.93
N GLU A 128 -5.89 1.59 -7.56
CA GLU A 128 -6.75 0.40 -7.45
C GLU A 128 -6.78 -0.15 -6.02
N LEU A 129 -5.62 -0.23 -5.37
CA LEU A 129 -5.54 -0.64 -3.96
C LEU A 129 -6.28 0.34 -3.05
N SER A 130 -6.08 1.65 -3.28
CA SER A 130 -6.68 2.71 -2.47
C SER A 130 -8.21 2.72 -2.61
N ASP A 131 -8.76 2.55 -3.82
CA ASP A 131 -10.20 2.37 -4.08
C ASP A 131 -10.74 1.13 -3.36
N GLY A 132 -10.07 -0.02 -3.51
CA GLY A 132 -10.51 -1.29 -2.91
C GLY A 132 -10.44 -1.32 -1.37
N ILE A 133 -9.54 -0.53 -0.76
CA ILE A 133 -9.39 -0.40 0.69
C ILE A 133 -10.30 0.71 1.25
N GLY A 134 -10.68 1.69 0.44
CA GLY A 134 -11.42 2.88 0.86
C GLY A 134 -10.53 3.92 1.55
N ILE A 135 -9.31 4.11 1.05
CA ILE A 135 -8.43 5.21 1.43
C ILE A 135 -8.41 6.26 0.32
N GLN A 136 -8.50 7.52 0.71
CA GLN A 136 -8.34 8.63 -0.22
C GLN A 136 -6.93 9.23 -0.19
N LEU A 137 -6.50 9.78 -1.32
CA LEU A 137 -5.13 10.21 -1.57
C LEU A 137 -5.02 11.73 -1.79
N ALA A 138 -4.06 12.35 -1.13
CA ALA A 138 -3.56 13.68 -1.45
C ALA A 138 -2.20 13.55 -2.14
N LEU A 139 -2.15 13.83 -3.45
CA LEU A 139 -0.97 13.54 -4.26
C LEU A 139 -0.14 14.80 -4.48
N VAL A 140 1.15 14.71 -4.17
CA VAL A 140 2.13 15.77 -4.45
C VAL A 140 2.77 15.49 -5.80
N LEU A 141 2.42 16.33 -6.77
CA LEU A 141 2.94 16.30 -8.14
C LEU A 141 4.05 17.35 -8.30
N SER A 142 4.88 17.52 -7.26
CA SER A 142 6.02 18.44 -7.29
C SER A 142 7.22 17.75 -7.92
N PRO A 143 7.89 18.32 -8.94
CA PRO A 143 9.21 17.87 -9.33
C PRO A 143 10.18 18.36 -8.25
N ASP A 144 10.54 17.49 -7.31
CA ASP A 144 11.22 17.82 -6.06
C ASP A 144 12.70 18.26 -6.26
N VAL A 145 12.88 19.43 -6.87
CA VAL A 145 14.18 20.04 -7.16
C VAL A 145 14.94 20.38 -5.87
N GLY A 146 14.22 20.76 -4.81
CA GLY A 146 14.79 21.13 -3.51
C GLY A 146 15.60 19.98 -2.91
N ALA A 147 15.04 18.76 -2.92
CA ALA A 147 15.70 17.58 -2.37
C ALA A 147 16.98 17.14 -3.09
N LEU A 148 17.22 17.63 -4.31
CA LEU A 148 18.43 17.34 -5.08
C LEU A 148 19.65 18.17 -4.63
N ALA A 149 19.44 19.27 -3.89
CA ALA A 149 20.52 20.12 -3.43
C ALA A 149 21.52 19.32 -2.58
N GLY A 150 22.78 19.23 -3.04
CA GLY A 150 23.83 18.47 -2.37
C GLY A 150 23.85 16.96 -2.67
N ARG A 151 22.89 16.45 -3.45
CA ARG A 151 22.88 15.06 -3.96
C ARG A 151 23.48 14.93 -5.36
N VAL A 152 23.42 16.01 -6.15
CA VAL A 152 23.98 16.10 -7.50
C VAL A 152 24.95 17.28 -7.60
N ASP A 153 25.77 17.29 -8.64
CA ASP A 153 26.64 18.45 -8.92
C ASP A 153 25.85 19.65 -9.49
N ARG A 154 26.53 20.79 -9.61
CA ARG A 154 25.91 22.04 -10.07
C ARG A 154 25.37 21.95 -11.50
N GLU A 155 26.12 21.34 -12.41
CA GLU A 155 25.74 21.28 -13.82
C GLU A 155 24.47 20.44 -13.97
N GLN A 156 24.42 19.31 -13.26
CA GLN A 156 23.25 18.45 -13.20
C GLN A 156 22.06 19.14 -12.50
N TYR A 157 22.28 19.86 -11.39
CA TYR A 157 21.21 20.62 -10.73
C TYR A 157 20.64 21.72 -11.64
N ASP A 158 21.50 22.49 -12.29
CA ASP A 158 21.10 23.56 -13.21
C ASP A 158 20.36 23.01 -14.44
N ALA A 159 20.66 21.77 -14.87
CA ALA A 159 19.92 21.08 -15.92
C ALA A 159 18.52 20.63 -15.44
N LEU A 160 18.45 19.96 -14.29
CA LEU A 160 17.20 19.39 -13.75
C LEU A 160 16.21 20.48 -13.30
N SER A 161 16.70 21.59 -12.74
CA SER A 161 15.89 22.72 -12.29
C SER A 161 15.28 23.55 -13.44
N GLN A 162 15.60 23.25 -14.71
CA GLN A 162 14.95 23.86 -15.87
C GLN A 162 13.45 23.58 -15.91
N VAL A 163 12.96 22.50 -15.29
CA VAL A 163 11.53 22.25 -15.13
C VAL A 163 10.80 23.42 -14.44
N LEU A 164 11.46 24.09 -13.49
CA LEU A 164 10.93 25.26 -12.80
C LEU A 164 11.24 26.55 -13.57
N THR A 165 12.44 26.67 -14.15
CA THR A 165 13.00 27.96 -14.61
C THR A 165 12.87 28.24 -16.11
N ASP A 166 12.78 27.21 -16.95
CA ASP A 166 12.66 27.32 -18.41
C ASP A 166 11.22 27.05 -18.85
N SER A 167 10.60 27.99 -19.54
CA SER A 167 9.19 27.88 -19.97
C SER A 167 8.95 26.73 -20.97
N ALA A 168 9.92 26.39 -21.82
CA ALA A 168 9.80 25.31 -22.78
C ALA A 168 9.85 23.95 -22.07
N ILE A 169 10.78 23.78 -21.13
CA ILE A 169 10.87 22.55 -20.32
C ILE A 169 9.68 22.43 -19.36
N ARG A 170 9.23 23.55 -18.77
CA ARG A 170 7.97 23.58 -18.02
C ARG A 170 6.79 23.09 -18.85
N THR A 171 6.67 23.52 -20.11
CA THR A 171 5.59 23.03 -20.99
C THR A 171 5.67 21.52 -21.19
N VAL A 172 6.88 20.95 -21.29
CA VAL A 172 7.06 19.49 -21.33
C VAL A 172 6.54 18.83 -20.05
N TYR A 173 6.80 19.42 -18.88
CA TYR A 173 6.28 18.91 -17.61
C TYR A 173 4.75 18.94 -17.56
N LEU A 174 4.13 20.05 -17.95
CA LEU A 174 2.66 20.18 -17.96
C LEU A 174 2.02 19.14 -18.90
N GLU A 175 2.51 19.05 -20.15
CA GLU A 175 1.88 18.23 -21.20
C GLU A 175 2.25 16.74 -21.15
N LYS A 176 3.46 16.40 -20.68
CA LYS A 176 3.99 15.03 -20.72
C LYS A 176 4.21 14.39 -19.35
N VAL A 177 3.94 15.12 -18.28
CA VAL A 177 3.94 14.57 -16.91
C VAL A 177 2.60 14.81 -16.25
N LEU A 178 2.21 16.07 -16.00
CA LEU A 178 0.98 16.37 -15.26
C LEU A 178 -0.27 15.91 -15.99
N LYS A 179 -0.34 16.10 -17.32
CA LYS A 179 -1.51 15.68 -18.10
C LYS A 179 -1.72 14.16 -18.11
N PRO A 180 -0.74 13.31 -18.48
CA PRO A 180 -0.92 11.84 -18.41
C PRO A 180 -1.25 11.33 -17.01
N VAL A 181 -0.63 11.92 -15.98
CA VAL A 181 -0.92 11.56 -14.58
C VAL A 181 -2.33 11.99 -14.20
N GLY A 182 -2.72 13.22 -14.52
CA GLY A 182 -4.08 13.72 -14.26
C GLY A 182 -5.16 12.94 -14.99
N GLU A 183 -4.93 12.54 -16.24
CA GLU A 183 -5.83 11.67 -17.00
C GLU A 183 -6.00 10.30 -16.33
N LEU A 184 -4.91 9.71 -15.80
CA LEU A 184 -4.99 8.48 -15.02
C LEU A 184 -5.76 8.69 -13.69
N LEU A 185 -5.48 9.76 -12.97
CA LEU A 185 -6.17 10.11 -11.73
C LEU A 185 -7.68 10.32 -11.95
N ALA A 186 -8.09 10.87 -13.11
CA ALA A 186 -9.48 11.12 -13.44
C ALA A 186 -10.32 9.83 -13.57
N VAL A 187 -9.66 8.68 -13.79
CA VAL A 187 -10.31 7.35 -13.81
C VAL A 187 -10.78 6.94 -12.40
N TYR A 188 -10.21 7.53 -11.35
CA TYR A 188 -10.45 7.23 -9.93
C TYR A 188 -10.98 8.46 -9.16
N PRO A 189 -12.15 9.02 -9.54
CA PRO A 189 -12.72 10.23 -8.93
C PRO A 189 -13.04 10.06 -7.43
N ASP A 190 -13.23 8.82 -6.97
CA ASP A 190 -13.57 8.49 -5.57
C ASP A 190 -12.33 8.27 -4.68
N VAL A 191 -11.12 8.41 -5.25
CA VAL A 191 -9.84 8.22 -4.54
C VAL A 191 -9.10 9.54 -4.30
N VAL A 192 -9.13 10.49 -5.22
CA VAL A 192 -8.24 11.66 -5.18
C VAL A 192 -8.86 12.84 -4.40
N LEU A 193 -8.34 13.12 -3.19
CA LEU A 193 -8.80 14.23 -2.33
C LEU A 193 -8.34 15.59 -2.83
N ALA A 194 -7.07 15.70 -3.19
CA ALA A 194 -6.42 16.96 -3.55
C ALA A 194 -5.11 16.69 -4.27
N VAL A 195 -4.66 17.68 -5.04
CA VAL A 195 -3.36 17.67 -5.71
C VAL A 195 -2.53 18.86 -5.25
N ASP A 196 -1.33 18.57 -4.74
CA ASP A 196 -0.32 19.56 -4.39
C ASP A 196 0.66 19.72 -5.56
N VAL A 197 0.58 20.86 -6.26
CA VAL A 197 1.36 21.08 -7.49
C VAL A 197 2.80 21.49 -7.23
N LEU A 198 3.12 21.96 -6.03
CA LEU A 198 4.47 22.28 -5.60
C LEU A 198 4.53 22.32 -4.07
N ALA A 199 5.12 21.28 -3.50
CA ALA A 199 5.44 21.21 -2.09
C ALA A 199 6.81 21.82 -1.80
N ASP A 200 6.91 22.52 -0.67
CA ASP A 200 8.11 23.20 -0.19
C ASP A 200 8.85 24.06 -1.26
N PRO A 201 8.18 25.06 -1.87
CA PRO A 201 8.83 25.99 -2.78
C PRO A 201 9.94 26.79 -2.08
N ASP A 202 9.94 26.89 -0.75
CA ASP A 202 10.95 27.56 0.04
C ASP A 202 12.32 26.89 -0.10
N GLY A 203 12.35 25.55 -0.13
CA GLY A 203 13.56 24.76 -0.39
C GLY A 203 14.14 24.93 -1.80
N CYS A 204 13.39 25.54 -2.72
CA CYS A 204 13.83 25.82 -4.09
C CYS A 204 14.40 27.24 -4.28
N LEU A 205 14.45 28.06 -3.23
CA LEU A 205 14.91 29.46 -3.31
C LEU A 205 16.42 29.56 -3.18
N TYR A 206 17.01 30.51 -3.91
CA TYR A 206 18.39 30.90 -3.67
C TYR A 206 18.53 31.59 -2.31
N ASP A 207 19.25 30.97 -1.36
CA ASP A 207 19.62 31.61 -0.10
C ASP A 207 21.09 31.36 0.30
N LYS A 208 21.49 31.81 1.49
CA LYS A 208 22.90 31.67 1.94
C LYS A 208 23.28 30.23 2.34
N THR A 209 22.30 29.35 2.48
CA THR A 209 22.44 27.96 2.94
C THR A 209 22.28 26.94 1.82
N THR A 210 21.74 27.34 0.68
CA THR A 210 21.62 26.53 -0.55
C THR A 210 22.45 27.19 -1.67
N GLU A 211 23.42 26.46 -2.24
CA GLU A 211 24.27 27.00 -3.32
C GLU A 211 23.50 27.19 -4.65
N TYR A 212 22.32 26.56 -4.74
CA TYR A 212 21.50 26.43 -5.94
C TYR A 212 20.04 26.84 -5.64
N GLY A 213 19.33 27.34 -6.66
CA GLY A 213 17.91 27.66 -6.52
C GLY A 213 17.41 28.74 -7.48
N THR A 214 16.14 29.08 -7.35
CA THR A 214 15.45 30.11 -8.14
C THR A 214 14.85 31.19 -7.24
N ASN A 215 13.85 31.93 -7.72
CA ASN A 215 13.18 32.99 -6.98
C ASN A 215 11.65 32.82 -7.02
N TRP A 216 10.97 33.51 -6.09
CA TRP A 216 9.53 33.48 -5.96
C TRP A 216 8.74 33.86 -7.22
N SER A 217 9.27 34.71 -8.10
CA SER A 217 8.57 35.04 -9.35
C SER A 217 8.44 33.78 -10.22
N VAL A 218 9.56 33.08 -10.40
CA VAL A 218 9.61 31.86 -11.22
C VAL A 218 8.75 30.75 -10.62
N LEU A 219 8.82 30.55 -9.29
CA LEU A 219 8.03 29.53 -8.59
C LEU A 219 6.54 29.82 -8.67
N ARG A 220 6.12 31.09 -8.49
CA ARG A 220 4.72 31.49 -8.62
C ARG A 220 4.19 31.26 -10.03
N ASP A 221 4.99 31.58 -11.05
CA ASP A 221 4.61 31.32 -12.44
C ASP A 221 4.47 29.81 -12.72
N PHE A 222 5.32 28.97 -12.10
CA PHE A 222 5.21 27.51 -12.20
C PHE A 222 3.94 27.01 -11.51
N ILE A 223 3.70 27.40 -10.25
CA ILE A 223 2.53 27.00 -9.47
C ILE A 223 1.24 27.34 -10.21
N ALA A 224 1.12 28.58 -10.72
CA ALA A 224 -0.08 29.00 -11.43
C ALA A 224 -0.33 28.15 -12.69
N ALA A 225 0.71 27.88 -13.49
CA ALA A 225 0.60 27.08 -14.71
C ALA A 225 0.28 25.60 -14.40
N ALA A 226 0.92 25.02 -13.38
CA ALA A 226 0.63 23.66 -12.94
C ALA A 226 -0.80 23.54 -12.37
N ALA A 227 -1.26 24.54 -11.61
CA ALA A 227 -2.62 24.55 -11.09
C ALA A 227 -3.68 24.65 -12.20
N GLU A 228 -3.43 25.47 -13.23
CA GLU A 228 -4.28 25.53 -14.42
C GLU A 228 -4.33 24.18 -15.15
N GLN A 229 -3.18 23.54 -15.36
CA GLN A 229 -3.10 22.23 -16.01
C GLN A 229 -3.87 21.15 -15.24
N VAL A 230 -3.71 21.10 -13.91
CA VAL A 230 -4.43 20.13 -13.07
C VAL A 230 -5.94 20.37 -13.14
N ARG A 231 -6.41 21.62 -13.10
CA ARG A 231 -7.84 21.92 -13.22
C ARG A 231 -8.43 21.51 -14.57
N ASP A 232 -7.65 21.59 -15.64
CA ASP A 232 -8.06 21.18 -16.97
C ASP A 232 -8.30 19.65 -17.05
N VAL A 233 -7.41 18.86 -16.45
CA VAL A 233 -7.46 17.38 -16.53
C VAL A 233 -8.22 16.72 -15.37
N LEU A 234 -8.33 17.39 -14.22
CA LEU A 234 -9.00 16.91 -13.01
C LEU A 234 -10.03 17.95 -12.51
N PRO A 235 -11.10 18.22 -13.28
CA PRO A 235 -12.13 19.16 -12.86
C PRO A 235 -12.81 18.65 -11.58
N GLY A 236 -12.89 19.50 -10.56
CA GLY A 236 -13.53 19.18 -9.28
C GLY A 236 -12.60 18.61 -8.20
N VAL A 237 -11.33 18.33 -8.52
CA VAL A 237 -10.31 18.01 -7.51
C VAL A 237 -9.66 19.31 -7.01
N PRO A 238 -9.64 19.58 -5.70
CA PRO A 238 -8.95 20.73 -5.13
C PRO A 238 -7.46 20.75 -5.46
N VAL A 239 -6.98 21.92 -5.86
CA VAL A 239 -5.57 22.15 -6.17
C VAL A 239 -4.91 23.00 -5.10
N MET A 240 -3.69 22.63 -4.69
CA MET A 240 -2.98 23.27 -3.60
C MET A 240 -1.49 23.46 -3.88
N ALA A 241 -0.85 24.30 -3.07
CA ALA A 241 0.60 24.36 -2.92
C ALA A 241 0.92 24.45 -1.42
N SER A 242 2.00 23.81 -0.96
CA SER A 242 2.38 23.77 0.46
C SER A 242 3.75 24.37 0.73
N SER A 243 3.90 25.09 1.85
CA SER A 243 5.14 25.76 2.26
C SER A 243 5.66 25.19 3.57
N ALA A 244 6.96 24.89 3.63
CA ALA A 244 7.65 24.49 4.86
C ALA A 244 8.47 25.62 5.50
N ALA A 245 8.25 26.87 5.07
CA ALA A 245 8.93 28.03 5.64
C ALA A 245 8.77 28.09 7.16
N GLN A 246 9.89 28.27 7.87
CA GLN A 246 9.89 28.40 9.32
C GLN A 246 8.86 29.43 9.81
N GLY A 247 8.00 29.03 10.75
CA GLY A 247 6.94 29.87 11.29
C GLY A 247 5.88 30.28 10.27
N GLN A 248 5.69 29.49 9.21
CA GLN A 248 4.80 29.76 8.07
C GLN A 248 5.05 31.12 7.40
N ALA A 249 6.31 31.57 7.36
CA ALA A 249 6.65 32.93 6.92
C ALA A 249 6.17 33.23 5.49
N SER A 250 6.25 32.27 4.57
CA SER A 250 5.87 32.46 3.17
C SER A 250 4.37 32.56 2.97
N VAL A 251 3.58 31.76 3.69
CA VAL A 251 2.12 31.88 3.69
C VAL A 251 1.67 33.20 4.32
N LYS A 252 2.22 33.58 5.48
CA LYS A 252 1.94 34.88 6.14
C LYS A 252 2.28 36.08 5.26
N ALA A 253 3.28 35.94 4.39
CA ALA A 253 3.70 36.98 3.45
C ALA A 253 2.89 36.99 2.14
N GLY A 254 1.85 36.15 2.01
CA GLY A 254 1.00 36.06 0.81
C GLY A 254 1.73 35.50 -0.42
N LYS A 255 2.80 34.72 -0.24
CA LYS A 255 3.61 34.21 -1.37
C LYS A 255 2.88 33.20 -2.24
N LEU A 256 1.78 32.64 -1.77
CA LEU A 256 0.91 31.72 -2.51
C LEU A 256 -0.42 32.36 -2.94
N ASP A 257 -0.64 33.65 -2.63
CA ASP A 257 -1.90 34.32 -2.92
C ASP A 257 -2.09 34.56 -4.42
N GLY A 258 -3.33 34.48 -4.89
CA GLY A 258 -3.70 34.81 -6.27
C GLY A 258 -3.17 33.85 -7.33
N LEU A 259 -2.81 32.61 -6.95
CA LEU A 259 -2.31 31.57 -7.85
C LEU A 259 -3.39 30.58 -8.32
N GLY A 260 -4.66 30.85 -7.99
CA GLY A 260 -5.76 29.95 -8.33
C GLY A 260 -5.72 28.63 -7.54
N LEU A 261 -5.28 28.66 -6.28
CA LEU A 261 -5.26 27.50 -5.38
C LEU A 261 -6.54 27.46 -4.53
N ASP A 262 -7.09 26.26 -4.34
CA ASP A 262 -8.26 26.01 -3.48
C ASP A 262 -7.85 25.85 -2.01
N ILE A 263 -6.64 25.37 -1.77
CA ILE A 263 -6.09 25.08 -0.44
C ILE A 263 -4.65 25.61 -0.37
N LEU A 264 -4.24 26.10 0.80
CA LEU A 264 -2.85 26.36 1.14
C LEU A 264 -2.35 25.34 2.17
N GLY A 265 -1.18 24.77 1.93
CA GLY A 265 -0.52 23.86 2.87
C GLY A 265 0.56 24.55 3.71
N VAL A 266 0.65 24.17 4.97
CA VAL A 266 1.74 24.59 5.88
C VAL A 266 2.27 23.39 6.65
N THR A 267 3.52 23.47 7.10
CA THR A 267 4.11 22.50 8.02
C THR A 267 4.31 23.10 9.43
N GLU A 268 4.34 22.24 10.45
CA GLU A 268 4.61 22.65 11.83
C GLU A 268 5.26 21.50 12.61
N TYR A 269 6.45 21.74 13.15
CA TYR A 269 7.13 20.80 14.05
C TYR A 269 7.39 21.45 15.40
N ASN A 270 6.89 20.84 16.46
CA ASN A 270 7.17 21.25 17.85
C ASN A 270 6.79 20.16 18.85
N ASP A 271 7.44 20.16 20.02
CA ASP A 271 7.21 19.15 21.07
C ASP A 271 6.01 19.50 21.98
N THR A 272 5.19 20.48 21.59
CA THR A 272 3.99 20.88 22.35
C THR A 272 2.69 20.41 21.73
N GLY A 273 2.73 19.94 20.48
CA GLY A 273 1.55 19.52 19.73
C GLY A 273 0.65 20.68 19.31
N SER A 274 1.19 21.89 19.21
CA SER A 274 0.38 23.09 18.95
C SER A 274 0.50 23.51 17.50
N ALA A 275 -0.61 23.49 16.76
CA ALA A 275 -0.71 24.13 15.45
C ALA A 275 -0.96 25.64 15.61
N THR A 276 -0.29 26.46 14.81
CA THR A 276 -0.61 27.90 14.71
C THR A 276 -2.04 28.08 14.19
N PRO A 277 -2.97 28.77 14.89
CA PRO A 277 -4.35 28.91 14.44
C PRO A 277 -4.47 29.51 13.03
N ALA A 278 -5.36 28.98 12.19
CA ALA A 278 -5.51 29.37 10.78
C ALA A 278 -5.76 30.88 10.60
N LYS A 279 -6.56 31.48 11.50
CA LYS A 279 -6.85 32.92 11.51
C LYS A 279 -5.60 33.80 11.68
N ASP A 280 -4.55 33.28 12.32
CA ASP A 280 -3.31 34.00 12.60
C ASP A 280 -2.34 33.95 11.41
N LEU A 281 -2.67 33.16 10.38
CA LEU A 281 -1.96 33.15 9.08
C LEU A 281 -2.46 34.24 8.12
N HIS A 282 -3.56 34.93 8.47
CA HIS A 282 -4.13 36.05 7.72
C HIS A 282 -4.49 35.75 6.26
N VAL A 283 -4.85 34.51 5.97
CA VAL A 283 -5.33 34.05 4.65
C VAL A 283 -6.83 33.74 4.68
N SER A 284 -7.50 33.90 3.54
CA SER A 284 -8.92 33.52 3.37
C SER A 284 -9.09 32.15 2.73
N THR A 285 -8.05 31.62 2.09
CA THR A 285 -8.04 30.29 1.48
C THR A 285 -8.02 29.22 2.58
N PRO A 286 -8.80 28.13 2.44
CA PRO A 286 -8.71 26.97 3.32
C PRO A 286 -7.27 26.51 3.55
N LEU A 287 -6.98 26.08 4.78
CA LEU A 287 -5.65 25.67 5.21
C LEU A 287 -5.60 24.19 5.58
N TRP A 288 -4.54 23.53 5.14
CA TRP A 288 -4.16 22.19 5.56
C TRP A 288 -2.82 22.24 6.31
N LEU A 289 -2.74 21.50 7.40
CA LEU A 289 -1.46 21.21 8.05
C LEU A 289 -0.89 19.97 7.36
N THR A 290 -0.12 20.18 6.29
CA THR A 290 0.31 19.12 5.36
C THR A 290 1.41 18.24 5.90
N GLU A 291 2.11 18.69 6.92
CA GLU A 291 3.06 17.88 7.66
C GLU A 291 3.22 18.41 9.08
N MET A 292 3.24 17.51 10.05
CA MET A 292 3.47 17.83 11.45
C MET A 292 4.16 16.71 12.20
N GLY A 293 4.89 17.05 13.27
CA GLY A 293 5.60 16.08 14.09
C GLY A 293 6.33 16.71 15.28
N THR A 294 7.00 15.88 16.06
CA THR A 294 7.89 16.35 17.13
C THR A 294 9.18 16.92 16.54
N LEU A 295 9.81 17.87 17.24
CA LEU A 295 11.15 18.36 16.85
C LEU A 295 12.23 17.42 17.36
N ASP A 296 12.06 16.89 18.57
CA ASP A 296 12.98 15.93 19.13
C ASP A 296 12.66 14.51 18.60
N PRO A 297 13.57 13.88 17.83
CA PRO A 297 13.39 12.51 17.38
C PRO A 297 13.55 11.48 18.50
N ALA A 298 14.07 11.85 19.68
CA ALA A 298 14.29 10.95 20.81
C ALA A 298 13.25 11.11 21.94
N VAL A 299 12.06 11.62 21.63
CA VAL A 299 10.98 11.76 22.63
C VAL A 299 10.55 10.40 23.19
N SER A 300 10.17 10.38 24.47
CA SER A 300 9.51 9.23 25.08
C SER A 300 8.14 8.96 24.43
N GLU A 301 7.69 7.70 24.41
CA GLU A 301 6.37 7.30 23.90
C GLU A 301 5.20 8.11 24.48
N ASP A 302 5.23 8.45 25.78
CA ASP A 302 4.18 9.26 26.42
C ASP A 302 4.10 10.67 25.82
N VAL A 303 5.25 11.30 25.61
CA VAL A 303 5.36 12.64 25.01
C VAL A 303 4.97 12.59 23.54
N HIS A 304 5.42 11.56 22.81
CA HIS A 304 5.05 11.34 21.42
C HIS A 304 3.54 11.19 21.24
N THR A 305 2.92 10.33 22.06
CA THR A 305 1.47 10.07 22.06
C THR A 305 0.69 11.35 22.36
N ALA A 306 1.03 12.06 23.44
CA ALA A 306 0.34 13.28 23.84
C ALA A 306 0.50 14.41 22.80
N THR A 307 1.70 14.56 22.24
CA THR A 307 2.00 15.59 21.25
C THR A 307 1.27 15.33 19.94
N THR A 308 1.29 14.09 19.46
CA THR A 308 0.64 13.67 18.22
C THR A 308 -0.88 13.88 18.28
N ALA A 309 -1.54 13.41 19.35
CA ALA A 309 -2.99 13.62 19.52
C ALA A 309 -3.35 15.12 19.59
N ARG A 310 -2.54 15.90 20.32
CA ARG A 310 -2.77 17.34 20.48
C ARG A 310 -2.60 18.13 19.18
N PHE A 311 -1.72 17.69 18.28
CA PHE A 311 -1.58 18.32 16.97
C PHE A 311 -2.88 18.28 16.15
N TYR A 312 -3.51 17.10 16.03
CA TYR A 312 -4.80 16.97 15.34
C TYR A 312 -5.88 17.80 16.01
N GLN A 313 -5.94 17.75 17.35
CA GLN A 313 -6.90 18.54 18.11
C GLN A 313 -6.74 20.04 17.84
N THR A 314 -5.52 20.58 17.98
CA THR A 314 -5.27 22.02 17.84
C THR A 314 -5.37 22.50 16.40
N ALA A 315 -5.04 21.66 15.41
CA ALA A 315 -5.28 21.97 14.01
C ALA A 315 -6.79 22.10 13.72
N ARG A 316 -7.58 21.12 14.16
CA ARG A 316 -9.04 21.16 13.99
C ARG A 316 -9.69 22.36 14.68
N GLU A 317 -9.40 22.56 15.96
CA GLU A 317 -9.91 23.71 16.73
C GLU A 317 -9.39 25.05 16.21
N GLY A 318 -8.18 25.05 15.64
CA GLY A 318 -7.51 26.20 15.04
C GLY A 318 -8.08 26.63 13.68
N GLY A 319 -8.99 25.85 13.08
CA GLY A 319 -9.68 26.18 11.84
C GLY A 319 -9.07 25.58 10.56
N TYR A 320 -8.18 24.59 10.68
CA TYR A 320 -7.70 23.82 9.54
C TYR A 320 -8.78 22.87 9.02
N ARG A 321 -8.65 22.44 7.76
CA ARG A 321 -9.53 21.42 7.15
C ARG A 321 -8.94 20.02 7.16
N ALA A 322 -7.62 19.93 7.24
CA ALA A 322 -6.90 18.66 7.30
C ALA A 322 -5.62 18.81 8.13
N ALA A 323 -5.16 17.69 8.70
CA ALA A 323 -3.83 17.57 9.25
C ALA A 323 -3.21 16.23 8.88
N PHE A 324 -1.92 16.24 8.55
CA PHE A 324 -1.17 15.06 8.12
C PHE A 324 0.08 14.86 8.97
N TYR A 325 0.17 13.74 9.67
CA TYR A 325 1.35 13.41 10.47
C TYR A 325 2.55 13.03 9.57
N GLY A 326 3.75 13.50 9.92
CA GLY A 326 4.97 13.41 9.10
C GLY A 326 5.88 12.22 9.44
N ARG A 327 5.33 11.06 9.83
CA ARG A 327 4.93 10.06 8.81
C ARG A 327 4.41 8.76 9.43
N TYR A 328 3.92 7.84 8.59
CA TYR A 328 3.54 6.48 9.00
C TYR A 328 4.76 5.72 9.58
N GLY A 329 5.81 5.49 8.80
CA GLY A 329 7.07 4.92 9.27
C GLY A 329 7.27 3.43 9.00
N ASP A 330 8.39 2.90 9.49
CA ASP A 330 8.86 1.51 9.35
C ASP A 330 9.74 1.15 10.55
N LYS A 331 9.90 -0.14 10.82
CA LYS A 331 10.71 -0.66 11.93
C LYS A 331 12.16 -0.20 11.94
N SER A 332 12.72 0.16 10.79
CA SER A 332 14.10 0.65 10.67
C SER A 332 14.26 2.13 11.03
N VAL A 333 13.16 2.88 11.20
CA VAL A 333 13.17 4.30 11.61
C VAL A 333 12.39 4.48 12.90
N THR A 334 13.14 4.65 13.99
CA THR A 334 12.58 4.67 15.35
C THR A 334 12.49 6.06 15.98
N ASP A 335 12.61 7.12 15.18
CA ASP A 335 12.47 8.49 15.68
C ASP A 335 11.03 8.84 16.08
N GLY A 336 10.88 9.90 16.87
CA GLY A 336 9.61 10.42 17.38
C GLY A 336 8.67 11.01 16.32
N VAL A 337 8.97 10.85 15.03
CA VAL A 337 8.12 11.28 13.92
C VAL A 337 7.51 10.12 13.15
N THR A 338 7.72 8.87 13.56
CA THR A 338 7.04 7.68 13.01
C THR A 338 5.92 7.17 13.92
N LEU A 339 4.89 6.58 13.31
CA LEU A 339 3.81 5.87 14.01
C LEU A 339 4.09 4.37 14.17
N ILE A 340 5.21 3.88 13.65
CA ILE A 340 5.68 2.49 13.74
C ILE A 340 6.88 2.40 14.68
N ASP A 341 6.91 1.36 15.52
CA ASP A 341 8.00 1.09 16.46
C ASP A 341 9.08 0.19 15.85
N ALA A 342 10.17 -0.03 16.59
CA ALA A 342 11.30 -0.87 16.17
C ALA A 342 10.92 -2.34 15.89
N THR A 343 9.74 -2.79 16.31
CA THR A 343 9.23 -4.14 16.08
C THR A 343 8.32 -4.23 14.85
N GLY A 344 8.07 -3.10 14.17
CA GLY A 344 7.14 -3.03 13.04
C GLY A 344 5.68 -2.98 13.47
N ARG A 345 5.40 -2.57 14.72
CA ARG A 345 4.04 -2.45 15.26
C ARG A 345 3.64 -0.99 15.40
N LEU A 346 2.33 -0.75 15.41
CA LEU A 346 1.78 0.57 15.69
C LEU A 346 2.20 1.03 17.10
N ARG A 347 2.73 2.25 17.20
CA ARG A 347 3.00 2.93 18.46
C ARG A 347 1.72 3.33 19.18
N LEU A 348 1.85 3.64 20.48
CA LEU A 348 0.74 4.16 21.28
C LEU A 348 0.12 5.43 20.69
N ALA A 349 0.93 6.27 20.02
CA ALA A 349 0.44 7.44 19.30
C ALA A 349 -0.61 7.08 18.23
N ALA A 350 -0.38 6.04 17.44
CA ALA A 350 -1.33 5.63 16.39
C ALA A 350 -2.62 5.06 16.99
N LEU A 351 -2.51 4.27 18.08
CA LEU A 351 -3.66 3.72 18.79
C LEU A 351 -4.50 4.82 19.47
N ALA A 352 -3.85 5.84 20.03
CA ALA A 352 -4.54 7.00 20.58
C ALA A 352 -5.27 7.81 19.50
N LEU A 353 -4.69 7.94 18.30
CA LEU A 353 -5.34 8.58 17.17
C LEU A 353 -6.57 7.82 16.71
N HIS A 354 -6.52 6.49 16.66
CA HIS A 354 -7.67 5.66 16.29
C HIS A 354 -8.91 6.00 17.13
N PHE A 355 -8.79 5.97 18.45
CA PHE A 355 -9.92 6.30 19.32
C PHE A 355 -10.32 7.78 19.25
N THR A 356 -9.35 8.68 19.06
CA THR A 356 -9.65 10.11 18.87
C THR A 356 -10.47 10.34 17.60
N ILE A 357 -10.15 9.65 16.50
CA ILE A 357 -10.87 9.76 15.23
C ILE A 357 -12.29 9.21 15.40
N LEU A 358 -12.44 8.02 16.01
CA LEU A 358 -13.75 7.43 16.28
C LEU A 358 -14.63 8.33 17.15
N ASP A 359 -14.10 8.86 18.25
CA ASP A 359 -14.85 9.74 19.15
C ASP A 359 -15.40 10.96 18.41
N ASN A 360 -14.57 11.55 17.53
CA ASN A 360 -14.97 12.70 16.72
C ASN A 360 -16.04 12.34 15.68
N ALA A 361 -15.93 11.18 15.04
CA ALA A 361 -16.91 10.67 14.09
C ALA A 361 -18.27 10.39 14.78
N TYR A 362 -18.25 9.78 15.97
CA TYR A 362 -19.45 9.51 16.76
C TYR A 362 -20.12 10.78 17.27
N GLU A 363 -19.35 11.72 17.82
CA GLU A 363 -19.87 13.02 18.25
C GLU A 363 -20.55 13.76 17.10
N ARG A 364 -19.91 13.77 15.92
CA ARG A 364 -20.45 14.46 14.73
C ARG A 364 -21.70 13.79 14.18
N SER A 365 -21.70 12.47 14.08
CA SER A 365 -22.84 11.70 13.57
C SER A 365 -23.98 11.54 14.58
N GLY A 366 -23.77 11.98 15.83
CA GLY A 366 -24.74 11.83 16.91
C GLY A 366 -24.98 10.37 17.29
N ARG A 367 -23.98 9.51 17.08
CA ARG A 367 -24.04 8.07 17.39
C ARG A 367 -23.45 7.81 18.77
N GLU A 368 -24.11 6.93 19.53
CA GLU A 368 -23.56 6.30 20.73
C GLU A 368 -23.43 4.81 20.41
N GLU A 369 -22.29 4.41 19.84
CA GLU A 369 -22.01 3.04 19.42
C GLU A 369 -20.71 2.54 20.07
N TYR A 370 -20.65 1.24 20.33
CA TYR A 370 -19.42 0.59 20.76
C TYR A 370 -18.43 0.50 19.61
N ASP A 371 -17.13 0.63 19.91
CA ASP A 371 -16.09 0.53 18.90
C ASP A 371 -16.10 -0.86 18.24
N ARG A 372 -16.11 -0.87 16.92
CA ARG A 372 -15.87 -2.09 16.15
C ARG A 372 -14.38 -2.44 16.21
N PRO A 373 -14.01 -3.71 16.39
CA PRO A 373 -12.62 -4.11 16.19
C PRO A 373 -12.18 -3.78 14.76
N ALA A 374 -11.03 -3.15 14.60
CA ALA A 374 -10.50 -2.78 13.29
C ALA A 374 -9.42 -3.78 12.87
N LEU A 375 -9.75 -4.67 11.93
CA LEU A 375 -8.78 -5.62 11.40
C LEU A 375 -7.66 -4.86 10.69
N MET A 376 -6.42 -5.19 11.06
CA MET A 376 -5.21 -4.71 10.40
C MET A 376 -4.93 -5.58 9.17
N ASN A 377 -3.80 -5.36 8.49
CA ASN A 377 -3.35 -6.29 7.47
C ASN A 377 -3.20 -7.72 8.06
N ILE A 378 -3.83 -8.69 7.42
CA ILE A 378 -3.73 -10.11 7.77
C ILE A 378 -3.14 -10.84 6.58
N SER A 379 -1.83 -11.08 6.62
CA SER A 379 -1.12 -11.85 5.60
C SER A 379 -1.00 -13.34 5.92
N SER A 380 -1.34 -13.74 7.16
CA SER A 380 -1.24 -15.13 7.61
C SER A 380 -2.29 -15.46 8.65
N ALA A 381 -2.81 -16.69 8.61
CA ALA A 381 -3.67 -17.26 9.65
C ALA A 381 -2.97 -17.35 11.02
N SER A 382 -1.65 -17.41 11.06
CA SER A 382 -0.86 -17.46 12.30
C SER A 382 -0.63 -16.09 12.94
N SER A 383 -1.02 -15.00 12.27
CA SER A 383 -0.77 -13.63 12.71
C SER A 383 -1.97 -12.75 12.40
N LEU A 384 -3.14 -13.11 12.94
CA LEU A 384 -4.30 -12.24 12.90
C LEU A 384 -4.04 -11.05 13.82
N ARG A 385 -4.33 -9.82 13.35
CA ARG A 385 -4.10 -8.59 14.11
C ARG A 385 -5.26 -7.62 13.96
N TRP A 386 -5.60 -6.93 15.04
CA TRP A 386 -6.63 -5.89 15.03
C TRP A 386 -6.44 -4.87 16.15
N ILE A 387 -7.02 -3.69 15.97
CA ILE A 387 -7.21 -2.72 17.06
C ILE A 387 -8.49 -3.11 17.80
N GLY A 388 -8.38 -3.31 19.11
CA GLY A 388 -9.45 -3.76 19.99
C GLY A 388 -10.50 -2.68 20.29
N SER A 389 -11.63 -3.09 20.84
CA SER A 389 -12.68 -2.19 21.33
C SER A 389 -12.44 -1.81 22.78
N ARG A 390 -12.58 -0.51 23.14
CA ARG A 390 -12.27 0.01 24.49
C ARG A 390 -13.06 -0.63 25.61
N TYR A 391 -14.22 -1.23 25.31
CA TYR A 391 -15.15 -1.80 26.28
C TYR A 391 -15.34 -3.30 26.13
N ALA A 392 -14.52 -3.97 25.32
CA ALA A 392 -14.59 -5.42 25.17
C ALA A 392 -14.27 -6.11 26.49
N ALA A 393 -15.13 -7.03 26.90
CA ALA A 393 -14.90 -8.00 27.97
C ALA A 393 -14.23 -9.28 27.42
N SER A 394 -14.52 -9.65 26.16
CA SER A 394 -13.89 -10.77 25.46
C SER A 394 -14.10 -10.67 23.95
N TYR A 395 -13.49 -11.60 23.19
CA TYR A 395 -13.63 -11.70 21.75
C TYR A 395 -14.04 -13.10 21.28
N THR A 396 -14.78 -13.16 20.19
CA THR A 396 -14.92 -14.36 19.35
C THR A 396 -14.15 -14.16 18.05
N ILE A 397 -13.30 -15.13 17.70
CA ILE A 397 -12.59 -15.17 16.42
C ILE A 397 -13.33 -16.15 15.51
N GLU A 398 -13.68 -15.68 14.31
CA GLU A 398 -14.47 -16.42 13.34
C GLU A 398 -13.71 -16.54 12.01
N ARG A 399 -13.89 -17.68 11.34
CA ARG A 399 -13.29 -18.01 10.04
C ARG A 399 -14.37 -18.43 9.06
N SER A 400 -14.18 -18.05 7.79
CA SER A 400 -15.06 -18.39 6.69
C SER A 400 -14.27 -18.76 5.44
N THR A 401 -14.79 -19.64 4.60
CA THR A 401 -14.21 -19.96 3.28
C THR A 401 -14.86 -19.16 2.14
N ASP A 402 -15.98 -18.49 2.41
CA ASP A 402 -16.76 -17.73 1.42
C ASP A 402 -17.01 -16.26 1.83
N GLY A 403 -16.53 -15.85 3.01
CA GLY A 403 -16.72 -14.53 3.60
C GLY A 403 -18.13 -14.25 4.10
N LYS A 404 -19.02 -15.25 4.09
CA LYS A 404 -20.46 -15.11 4.41
C LYS A 404 -20.91 -16.06 5.52
N THR A 405 -20.43 -17.30 5.46
CA THR A 405 -20.77 -18.38 6.39
C THR A 405 -19.62 -18.54 7.38
N TRP A 406 -19.89 -18.28 8.65
CA TRP A 406 -18.88 -18.18 9.69
C TRP A 406 -18.84 -19.42 10.59
N SER A 407 -17.62 -19.89 10.87
CA SER A 407 -17.33 -20.90 11.88
C SER A 407 -16.49 -20.28 12.98
N THR A 408 -16.80 -20.59 14.24
CA THR A 408 -16.03 -20.12 15.38
C THR A 408 -14.69 -20.84 15.47
N VAL A 409 -13.59 -20.09 15.44
CA VAL A 409 -12.23 -20.59 15.71
C VAL A 409 -11.97 -20.60 17.20
N ALA A 410 -12.32 -19.51 17.89
CA ALA A 410 -12.22 -19.38 19.33
C ALA A 410 -13.36 -18.50 19.86
N ALA A 411 -13.91 -18.88 21.01
CA ALA A 411 -15.03 -18.19 21.65
C ALA A 411 -14.63 -17.68 23.04
N ASN A 412 -15.18 -16.52 23.44
CA ASN A 412 -14.97 -15.91 24.76
C ASN A 412 -13.48 -15.78 25.13
N VAL A 413 -12.66 -15.40 24.17
CA VAL A 413 -11.23 -15.18 24.38
C VAL A 413 -11.06 -13.93 25.24
N ASP A 414 -10.42 -14.08 26.40
CA ASP A 414 -10.14 -12.98 27.31
C ASP A 414 -9.28 -11.92 26.62
N VAL A 415 -9.58 -10.64 26.88
CA VAL A 415 -8.79 -9.51 26.35
C VAL A 415 -7.31 -9.66 26.69
N ALA A 416 -6.98 -10.09 27.92
CA ALA A 416 -5.59 -10.26 28.36
C ALA A 416 -4.83 -11.36 27.58
N ALA A 417 -5.55 -12.30 26.93
CA ALA A 417 -4.94 -13.35 26.13
C ALA A 417 -4.56 -12.88 24.72
N VAL A 418 -5.28 -11.88 24.18
CA VAL A 418 -5.03 -11.34 22.83
C VAL A 418 -4.32 -10.00 22.84
N ASP A 419 -4.40 -9.26 23.94
CA ASP A 419 -3.68 -8.00 24.21
C ASP A 419 -2.99 -8.07 25.59
N PRO A 420 -1.85 -8.77 25.69
CA PRO A 420 -1.11 -8.88 26.94
C PRO A 420 -0.47 -7.56 27.40
N ALA A 421 -0.33 -6.58 26.49
CA ALA A 421 0.24 -5.27 26.77
C ALA A 421 -0.81 -4.25 27.25
N PHE A 422 -2.10 -4.58 27.15
CA PHE A 422 -3.24 -3.72 27.47
C PHE A 422 -3.18 -2.37 26.75
N ASN A 423 -2.79 -2.37 25.48
CA ASN A 423 -2.69 -1.17 24.65
C ASN A 423 -3.74 -1.11 23.52
N ASN A 424 -4.65 -2.08 23.45
CA ASN A 424 -5.65 -2.31 22.41
C ASN A 424 -5.08 -2.81 21.07
N LEU A 425 -3.84 -3.29 21.03
CA LEU A 425 -3.29 -3.95 19.85
C LEU A 425 -3.35 -5.46 20.05
N CYS A 426 -4.40 -6.08 19.52
CA CYS A 426 -4.68 -7.49 19.72
C CYS A 426 -4.04 -8.37 18.64
N SER A 427 -3.72 -9.62 19.01
CA SER A 427 -3.27 -10.64 18.07
C SER A 427 -3.79 -12.05 18.41
N TYR A 428 -3.97 -12.89 17.39
CA TYR A 428 -4.36 -14.28 17.55
C TYR A 428 -3.75 -15.17 16.44
N SER A 429 -3.48 -16.44 16.76
CA SER A 429 -2.97 -17.44 15.80
C SER A 429 -3.99 -18.57 15.63
N ASP A 430 -4.49 -18.74 14.40
CA ASP A 430 -5.38 -19.82 14.02
C ASP A 430 -4.58 -21.03 13.53
N SER A 431 -4.10 -21.84 14.48
CA SER A 431 -3.37 -23.09 14.21
C SER A 431 -4.24 -24.20 13.60
N ALA A 432 -5.57 -24.02 13.55
CA ALA A 432 -6.50 -24.98 12.98
C ALA A 432 -6.81 -24.68 11.49
N ALA A 433 -6.19 -23.64 10.91
CA ALA A 433 -6.37 -23.31 9.50
C ALA A 433 -5.66 -24.35 8.63
N GLN A 434 -6.40 -24.94 7.70
CA GLN A 434 -5.82 -25.94 6.80
C GLN A 434 -5.01 -25.24 5.71
N VAL A 435 -3.82 -25.75 5.45
CA VAL A 435 -2.96 -25.31 4.34
C VAL A 435 -3.67 -25.45 2.99
N ASN A 436 -3.20 -24.69 2.00
CA ASN A 436 -3.71 -24.62 0.62
C ASN A 436 -5.17 -24.17 0.51
N ASN A 437 -5.63 -23.35 1.45
CA ASN A 437 -6.96 -22.78 1.46
C ASN A 437 -6.91 -21.27 1.66
N PHE A 438 -7.91 -20.59 1.10
CA PHE A 438 -8.20 -19.20 1.42
C PHE A 438 -9.23 -19.13 2.54
N TYR A 439 -9.00 -18.23 3.48
CA TYR A 439 -9.93 -17.93 4.55
C TYR A 439 -10.18 -16.44 4.69
N TYR A 440 -11.39 -16.10 5.07
CA TYR A 440 -11.77 -14.78 5.56
C TYR A 440 -11.90 -14.85 7.07
N TYR A 441 -11.51 -13.79 7.75
CA TYR A 441 -11.57 -13.66 9.20
C TYR A 441 -12.46 -12.49 9.60
N ARG A 442 -13.07 -12.62 10.77
CA ARG A 442 -13.79 -11.57 11.46
C ARG A 442 -13.60 -11.76 12.96
N VAL A 443 -13.53 -10.65 13.69
CA VAL A 443 -13.46 -10.64 15.15
C VAL A 443 -14.70 -9.96 15.70
N THR A 444 -15.38 -10.61 16.64
CA THR A 444 -16.55 -10.04 17.32
C THR A 444 -16.18 -9.72 18.76
N ALA A 445 -16.30 -8.45 19.14
CA ALA A 445 -16.11 -8.02 20.53
C ALA A 445 -17.41 -8.21 21.32
N HIS A 446 -17.28 -8.68 22.56
CA HIS A 446 -18.38 -8.84 23.52
C HIS A 446 -18.22 -7.83 24.63
N MET A 447 -19.21 -6.96 24.81
CA MET A 447 -19.22 -5.93 25.85
C MET A 447 -19.77 -6.47 27.18
N ASP A 448 -19.48 -5.79 28.29
CA ASP A 448 -19.98 -6.15 29.63
C ASP A 448 -21.52 -6.15 29.73
N ASP A 449 -22.20 -5.37 28.90
CA ASP A 449 -23.66 -5.29 28.85
C ASP A 449 -24.32 -6.37 27.97
N GLY A 450 -23.50 -7.24 27.35
CA GLY A 450 -23.92 -8.30 26.45
C GLY A 450 -24.05 -7.89 24.98
N THR A 451 -23.68 -6.66 24.63
CA THR A 451 -23.66 -6.22 23.22
C THR A 451 -22.53 -6.90 22.46
N GLU A 452 -22.82 -7.37 21.25
CA GLU A 452 -21.85 -7.97 20.33
C GLU A 452 -21.58 -7.03 19.16
N VAL A 453 -20.30 -6.80 18.87
CA VAL A 453 -19.86 -5.87 17.83
C VAL A 453 -18.86 -6.55 16.91
N PRO A 454 -19.26 -6.97 15.70
CA PRO A 454 -18.36 -7.56 14.73
C PRO A 454 -17.47 -6.51 14.06
N SER A 455 -16.24 -6.90 13.73
CA SER A 455 -15.37 -6.20 12.79
C SER A 455 -15.92 -6.29 11.36
N ASP A 456 -15.34 -5.51 10.47
CA ASP A 456 -15.41 -5.80 9.04
C ASP A 456 -14.70 -7.13 8.72
N VAL A 457 -14.95 -7.65 7.52
CA VAL A 457 -14.38 -8.92 7.05
C VAL A 457 -12.98 -8.68 6.48
N SER A 458 -12.02 -9.53 6.84
CA SER A 458 -10.68 -9.46 6.25
C SER A 458 -10.73 -9.73 4.75
N PRO A 459 -9.69 -9.34 3.99
CA PRO A 459 -9.41 -9.94 2.70
C PRO A 459 -9.21 -11.45 2.82
N ALA A 460 -9.21 -12.14 1.67
CA ALA A 460 -8.89 -13.55 1.63
C ALA A 460 -7.42 -13.78 2.02
N VAL A 461 -7.20 -14.58 3.06
CA VAL A 461 -5.90 -14.96 3.59
C VAL A 461 -5.56 -16.36 3.09
N TYR A 462 -4.51 -16.48 2.30
CA TYR A 462 -4.01 -17.78 1.88
C TYR A 462 -3.17 -18.41 2.99
N VAL A 463 -3.41 -19.68 3.28
CA VAL A 463 -2.60 -20.46 4.22
C VAL A 463 -1.68 -21.37 3.40
N PRO A 464 -0.39 -21.03 3.22
CA PRO A 464 0.48 -21.84 2.39
C PRO A 464 0.82 -23.17 3.05
N GLN A 465 0.96 -24.22 2.24
CA GLN A 465 1.64 -25.43 2.69
C GLN A 465 3.14 -25.14 2.83
N MET A 466 3.65 -25.26 4.06
CA MET A 466 5.06 -25.02 4.36
C MET A 466 5.86 -26.31 4.52
N VAL A 467 5.20 -27.44 4.79
CA VAL A 467 5.85 -28.75 5.00
C VAL A 467 5.20 -29.83 4.14
N CYS A 468 5.91 -30.92 3.89
CA CYS A 468 5.42 -32.07 3.14
C CYS A 468 5.71 -33.37 3.92
N ALA A 469 5.10 -34.48 3.48
CA ALA A 469 5.49 -35.80 3.96
C ALA A 469 6.89 -36.17 3.44
N ASP A 470 7.57 -37.10 4.10
CA ASP A 470 8.92 -37.54 3.71
C ASP A 470 8.97 -38.06 2.27
N GLU A 471 7.93 -38.77 1.83
CA GLU A 471 7.84 -39.27 0.44
C GLU A 471 7.69 -38.18 -0.64
N ASP A 472 7.22 -37.00 -0.26
CA ASP A 472 7.03 -35.85 -1.15
C ASP A 472 8.23 -34.89 -1.10
N ASN A 473 9.14 -35.08 -0.13
CA ASN A 473 10.33 -34.25 0.02
C ASN A 473 11.35 -34.62 -1.05
N LEU A 474 11.70 -33.65 -1.89
CA LEU A 474 12.61 -33.81 -3.02
C LEU A 474 14.08 -33.85 -2.59
N LEU A 475 14.37 -33.60 -1.32
CA LEU A 475 15.70 -33.71 -0.75
C LEU A 475 16.00 -35.17 -0.40
N SER A 476 17.13 -35.67 -0.87
CA SER A 476 17.51 -37.09 -0.72
C SER A 476 18.31 -37.40 0.54
N PHE A 477 18.53 -36.42 1.40
CA PHE A 477 19.28 -36.56 2.64
C PHE A 477 18.34 -36.58 3.86
N ASP A 478 18.88 -36.92 5.01
CA ASP A 478 18.15 -36.86 6.28
C ASP A 478 17.91 -35.40 6.70
N THR A 479 16.73 -34.89 6.37
CA THR A 479 16.38 -33.47 6.49
C THR A 479 16.08 -33.00 7.91
N GLY A 480 15.85 -33.93 8.84
CA GLY A 480 15.74 -33.67 10.29
C GLY A 480 16.99 -34.10 11.07
N PHE A 481 18.03 -34.62 10.39
CA PHE A 481 19.26 -35.12 11.01
C PHE A 481 19.07 -36.26 12.03
N GLU A 482 17.93 -36.96 11.97
CA GLU A 482 17.48 -37.96 12.94
C GLU A 482 18.32 -39.24 12.97
N SER A 483 19.11 -39.48 11.93
CA SER A 483 20.11 -40.56 11.89
C SER A 483 21.29 -40.30 12.82
N GLY A 484 21.53 -39.05 13.23
CA GLY A 484 22.72 -38.64 13.98
C GLY A 484 24.02 -38.77 13.17
N GLU A 485 23.94 -38.86 11.84
CA GLU A 485 25.08 -38.93 10.93
C GLU A 485 24.84 -38.02 9.71
N LEU A 486 25.91 -37.39 9.18
CA LEU A 486 25.84 -36.73 7.87
C LEU A 486 26.03 -37.79 6.79
N GLY A 487 25.03 -37.96 5.93
CA GLY A 487 25.07 -38.90 4.82
C GLY A 487 26.16 -38.57 3.78
N SER A 488 26.43 -39.54 2.90
CA SER A 488 27.49 -39.45 1.88
C SER A 488 27.26 -38.40 0.80
N GLU A 489 26.04 -37.89 0.70
CA GLU A 489 25.58 -36.85 -0.22
C GLU A 489 26.03 -35.44 0.18
N TRP A 490 26.41 -35.25 1.45
CA TRP A 490 26.97 -33.99 1.91
C TRP A 490 28.41 -33.82 1.42
N TYR A 491 28.65 -32.71 0.72
CA TYR A 491 29.98 -32.25 0.34
C TYR A 491 30.54 -31.30 1.38
N TYR A 492 31.77 -31.58 1.82
CA TYR A 492 32.63 -30.68 2.58
C TYR A 492 34.10 -31.09 2.36
N ASN A 493 35.04 -30.18 2.61
CA ASN A 493 36.46 -30.52 2.53
C ASN A 493 36.81 -31.56 3.61
N GLU A 494 37.61 -32.57 3.25
CA GLU A 494 38.03 -33.62 4.19
C GLU A 494 38.76 -33.05 5.42
N SER A 495 39.50 -31.95 5.25
CA SER A 495 40.17 -31.25 6.36
C SER A 495 39.20 -30.64 7.40
N ASP A 496 37.94 -30.44 7.02
CA ASP A 496 36.90 -29.83 7.86
C ASP A 496 35.87 -30.86 8.36
N ALA A 497 36.09 -32.15 8.08
CA ALA A 497 35.11 -33.21 8.36
C ALA A 497 34.70 -33.29 9.84
N ASP A 498 35.67 -33.18 10.76
CA ASP A 498 35.41 -33.23 12.20
C ASP A 498 34.57 -32.03 12.66
N PHE A 499 34.77 -30.86 12.05
CA PHE A 499 33.97 -29.67 12.35
C PHE A 499 32.52 -29.87 11.93
N TRP A 500 32.25 -30.23 10.68
CA TRP A 500 30.89 -30.39 10.18
C TRP A 500 30.14 -31.53 10.91
N LYS A 501 30.82 -32.65 11.18
CA LYS A 501 30.20 -33.75 11.95
C LYS A 501 29.91 -33.40 13.40
N SER A 502 30.70 -32.50 14.00
CA SER A 502 30.46 -32.03 15.37
C SER A 502 29.21 -31.15 15.52
N GLY A 503 28.65 -30.68 14.41
CA GLY A 503 27.41 -29.92 14.40
C GLY A 503 26.16 -30.76 14.69
N LEU A 504 26.21 -32.08 14.50
CA LEU A 504 25.07 -32.95 14.83
C LEU A 504 24.83 -32.95 16.34
N HIS A 505 23.65 -32.49 16.73
CA HIS A 505 23.30 -32.24 18.12
C HIS A 505 22.10 -33.10 18.51
N GLN A 506 22.30 -33.98 19.49
CA GLN A 506 21.21 -34.74 20.08
C GLN A 506 20.54 -33.93 21.19
N GLY A 507 19.22 -33.80 21.12
CA GLY A 507 18.43 -32.89 21.94
C GLY A 507 16.98 -33.34 22.12
N SER A 508 16.10 -32.39 22.45
CA SER A 508 14.65 -32.62 22.51
C SER A 508 13.85 -31.35 22.23
N VAL A 509 12.57 -31.52 21.91
CA VAL A 509 11.63 -30.40 21.79
C VAL A 509 11.45 -29.71 23.14
N GLU A 510 11.43 -30.45 24.25
CA GLU A 510 11.20 -29.90 25.59
C GLU A 510 12.34 -29.00 26.10
N ASP A 511 13.60 -29.29 25.72
CA ASP A 511 14.74 -28.43 26.05
C ASP A 511 14.99 -27.34 24.98
N GLY A 512 14.23 -27.37 23.90
CA GLY A 512 14.23 -26.38 22.83
C GLY A 512 15.48 -26.41 21.95
N THR A 513 16.21 -27.53 21.91
CA THR A 513 17.39 -27.73 21.04
C THR A 513 17.08 -28.44 19.73
N THR A 514 15.89 -29.04 19.60
CA THR A 514 15.35 -29.53 18.34
C THR A 514 13.98 -28.89 18.08
N HIS A 515 13.60 -28.75 16.81
CA HIS A 515 12.26 -28.33 16.40
C HIS A 515 11.32 -29.53 16.44
N SER A 516 11.78 -30.67 15.93
CA SER A 516 11.11 -31.96 16.03
C SER A 516 12.09 -33.06 16.43
N GLY A 517 11.64 -34.32 16.47
CA GLY A 517 12.52 -35.47 16.67
C GLY A 517 13.46 -35.41 17.89
N SER A 518 14.69 -35.88 17.71
CA SER A 518 15.74 -35.95 18.76
C SER A 518 17.09 -35.44 18.30
N TRP A 519 17.20 -34.99 17.05
CA TRP A 519 18.42 -34.41 16.50
C TRP A 519 18.16 -33.08 15.83
N SER A 520 19.19 -32.26 15.76
CA SER A 520 19.22 -31.05 14.94
C SER A 520 20.66 -30.78 14.53
N TYR A 521 20.85 -29.88 13.58
CA TYR A 521 22.18 -29.41 13.20
C TYR A 521 22.51 -28.09 13.90
N LYS A 522 23.44 -28.12 14.84
CA LYS A 522 23.99 -26.96 15.54
C LYS A 522 25.26 -26.46 14.84
N LEU A 523 25.13 -25.37 14.09
CA LEU A 523 26.28 -24.63 13.57
C LEU A 523 26.87 -23.73 14.68
N ALA A 524 28.05 -24.09 15.18
CA ALA A 524 28.86 -23.21 16.03
C ALA A 524 29.93 -22.51 15.18
N ALA A 525 29.56 -21.38 14.58
CA ALA A 525 30.38 -20.75 13.55
C ALA A 525 31.71 -20.17 14.10
N THR A 526 32.79 -20.36 13.35
CA THR A 526 34.17 -19.95 13.70
C THR A 526 34.71 -18.85 12.79
N SER A 527 33.88 -18.31 11.90
CA SER A 527 34.26 -17.36 10.84
C SER A 527 35.31 -17.89 9.85
N ALA A 528 35.55 -19.20 9.81
CA ALA A 528 36.43 -19.81 8.83
C ALA A 528 35.74 -19.86 7.45
N TRP A 529 36.49 -19.60 6.39
CA TRP A 529 35.95 -19.65 5.03
C TRP A 529 35.85 -21.09 4.50
N ASN A 530 34.93 -21.85 5.06
CA ASN A 530 34.55 -23.19 4.60
C ASN A 530 33.02 -23.34 4.54
N GLN A 531 32.56 -24.38 3.84
CA GLN A 531 31.15 -24.65 3.62
C GLN A 531 30.88 -26.15 3.59
N MET A 532 29.65 -26.53 3.93
CA MET A 532 29.07 -27.80 3.52
C MET A 532 27.88 -27.55 2.61
N SER A 533 27.65 -28.45 1.66
CA SER A 533 26.52 -28.36 0.75
C SER A 533 26.02 -29.73 0.33
N VAL A 534 24.78 -29.80 -0.11
CA VAL A 534 24.17 -30.98 -0.72
C VAL A 534 23.41 -30.53 -1.95
N ASP A 535 23.67 -31.17 -3.08
CA ASP A 535 22.99 -30.85 -4.32
C ASP A 535 21.55 -31.38 -4.27
N VAL A 536 20.61 -30.60 -4.80
CA VAL A 536 19.28 -31.11 -5.09
C VAL A 536 19.43 -32.18 -6.17
N PRO A 537 18.82 -33.38 -6.01
CA PRO A 537 19.00 -34.48 -6.97
C PRO A 537 18.71 -34.06 -8.40
N GLU A 538 19.54 -34.50 -9.34
CA GLU A 538 19.36 -34.21 -10.77
C GLU A 538 17.99 -34.69 -11.24
N GLY A 539 17.21 -33.80 -11.86
CA GLY A 539 15.86 -34.08 -12.34
C GLY A 539 14.76 -34.02 -11.28
N ALA A 540 15.06 -33.69 -10.01
CA ALA A 540 14.02 -33.48 -9.00
C ALA A 540 13.18 -32.22 -9.26
N LEU A 541 13.76 -31.20 -9.89
CA LEU A 541 13.08 -29.96 -10.24
C LEU A 541 12.79 -29.91 -11.75
N THR A 542 11.57 -29.55 -12.10
CA THR A 542 11.13 -29.35 -13.48
C THR A 542 11.13 -27.86 -13.82
N PRO A 543 11.86 -27.41 -14.86
CA PRO A 543 11.87 -26.00 -15.26
C PRO A 543 10.46 -25.47 -15.57
N GLY A 544 10.11 -24.30 -15.02
CA GLY A 544 8.79 -23.68 -15.15
C GLY A 544 7.78 -24.11 -14.09
N THR A 545 8.08 -25.13 -13.28
CA THR A 545 7.23 -25.55 -12.15
C THR A 545 7.58 -24.76 -10.88
N GLN A 546 6.57 -24.41 -10.07
CA GLN A 546 6.80 -23.78 -8.77
C GLN A 546 7.10 -24.80 -7.68
N TYR A 547 8.01 -24.45 -6.77
CA TYR A 547 8.40 -25.25 -5.63
C TYR A 547 8.39 -24.41 -4.35
N THR A 548 8.08 -25.05 -3.22
CA THR A 548 8.20 -24.46 -1.88
C THR A 548 9.44 -25.01 -1.21
N PHE A 549 10.30 -24.12 -0.70
CA PHE A 549 11.38 -24.46 0.20
C PHE A 549 11.04 -23.98 1.62
N THR A 550 11.23 -24.83 2.62
CA THR A 550 11.11 -24.49 4.04
C THR A 550 12.25 -25.10 4.84
N MET A 551 12.74 -24.35 5.82
CA MET A 551 13.67 -24.86 6.83
C MET A 551 13.34 -24.23 8.18
N TYR A 552 13.43 -25.00 9.26
CA TYR A 552 13.33 -24.47 10.61
C TYR A 552 14.71 -24.10 11.15
N TYR A 553 14.78 -22.95 11.80
CA TYR A 553 16.00 -22.47 12.41
C TYR A 553 15.73 -21.83 13.77
N LYS A 554 16.76 -21.81 14.61
CA LYS A 554 16.74 -21.09 15.89
C LYS A 554 18.09 -20.41 16.12
N VAL A 555 18.03 -19.14 16.53
CA VAL A 555 19.19 -18.35 16.93
C VAL A 555 18.93 -17.74 18.30
N GLU A 556 19.84 -17.98 19.24
CA GLU A 556 19.75 -17.43 20.59
C GLU A 556 19.83 -15.90 20.58
N GLU A 557 19.02 -15.22 21.41
CA GLU A 557 18.93 -13.74 21.46
C GLU A 557 20.30 -13.07 21.64
N LYS A 558 21.21 -13.72 22.38
CA LYS A 558 22.58 -13.24 22.61
C LYS A 558 23.40 -13.05 21.31
N PHE A 559 22.94 -13.56 20.18
CA PHE A 559 23.60 -13.45 18.87
C PHE A 559 22.94 -12.46 17.90
N LYS A 560 21.91 -11.70 18.31
CA LYS A 560 21.18 -10.77 17.42
C LYS A 560 22.04 -9.79 16.63
N ASP A 561 23.18 -9.36 17.18
CA ASP A 561 24.08 -8.39 16.56
C ASP A 561 25.20 -9.04 15.72
N SER A 562 25.15 -10.36 15.51
CA SER A 562 26.28 -11.07 14.93
C SER A 562 26.29 -11.09 13.40
N GLY A 563 25.26 -10.53 12.76
CA GLY A 563 25.03 -10.50 11.31
C GLY A 563 24.13 -11.64 10.84
N THR A 564 24.07 -11.90 9.53
CA THR A 564 23.22 -12.95 8.95
C THR A 564 24.07 -14.13 8.45
N PRO A 565 23.80 -15.37 8.87
CA PRO A 565 24.52 -16.53 8.37
C PRO A 565 24.11 -16.87 6.93
N TRP A 566 25.04 -17.47 6.19
CA TRP A 566 24.81 -17.85 4.80
C TRP A 566 24.37 -19.30 4.71
N ILE A 567 23.08 -19.47 4.94
CA ILE A 567 22.39 -20.76 4.95
C ILE A 567 21.18 -20.65 4.02
N GLY A 568 20.93 -21.68 3.22
CA GLY A 568 19.71 -21.78 2.43
C GLY A 568 19.85 -22.61 1.17
N LEU A 569 18.73 -22.79 0.49
CA LEU A 569 18.68 -23.32 -0.87
C LEU A 569 19.10 -22.22 -1.86
N MET A 570 20.03 -22.54 -2.76
CA MET A 570 20.64 -21.63 -3.72
C MET A 570 20.58 -22.19 -5.14
N LYS A 571 20.38 -21.30 -6.11
CA LYS A 571 20.52 -21.57 -7.55
C LYS A 571 21.95 -21.28 -7.98
N VAL A 572 22.56 -22.17 -8.76
CA VAL A 572 23.94 -22.04 -9.21
C VAL A 572 23.98 -21.43 -10.61
N ARG A 573 24.68 -20.31 -10.76
CA ARG A 573 25.12 -19.79 -12.06
C ARG A 573 26.57 -20.23 -12.29
N PRO A 574 26.88 -20.98 -13.36
CA PRO A 574 28.23 -21.55 -13.53
C PRO A 574 29.28 -20.54 -14.04
N ASP A 575 28.87 -19.49 -14.77
CA ASP A 575 29.79 -18.51 -15.36
C ASP A 575 29.23 -17.07 -15.34
N PRO A 576 29.87 -16.13 -14.59
CA PRO A 576 30.82 -16.41 -13.53
C PRO A 576 30.13 -17.20 -12.41
N TYR A 577 30.89 -18.08 -11.73
CA TYR A 577 30.36 -18.88 -10.64
C TYR A 577 29.75 -17.98 -9.56
N CYS A 578 28.44 -18.09 -9.36
CA CYS A 578 27.71 -17.33 -8.35
C CYS A 578 26.54 -18.15 -7.81
N LEU A 579 26.21 -17.91 -6.54
CA LEU A 579 25.03 -18.46 -5.89
C LEU A 579 23.96 -17.38 -5.90
N LEU A 580 22.81 -17.71 -6.46
CA LEU A 580 21.66 -16.82 -6.58
C LEU A 580 20.56 -17.32 -5.64
N HIS A 581 19.84 -16.40 -5.01
CA HIS A 581 18.65 -16.76 -4.26
C HIS A 581 17.55 -17.23 -5.25
N PRO A 582 16.94 -18.41 -5.08
CA PRO A 582 16.05 -18.99 -6.10
C PRO A 582 14.82 -18.15 -6.45
N GLN A 583 14.32 -17.32 -5.53
CA GLN A 583 13.13 -16.49 -5.74
C GLN A 583 13.45 -15.13 -6.36
N THR A 584 14.54 -14.49 -5.92
CA THR A 584 14.86 -13.09 -6.26
C THR A 584 15.96 -12.99 -7.33
N ASP A 585 16.64 -14.10 -7.63
CA ASP A 585 17.83 -14.17 -8.49
C ASP A 585 18.99 -13.26 -8.05
N ALA A 586 18.94 -12.70 -6.83
CA ALA A 586 19.98 -11.83 -6.31
C ALA A 586 21.23 -12.63 -5.90
N GLU A 587 22.39 -12.03 -6.16
CA GLU A 587 23.69 -12.66 -5.91
C GLU A 587 24.02 -12.71 -4.42
N ASN A 588 24.30 -13.91 -3.91
CA ASN A 588 24.66 -14.19 -2.51
C ASN A 588 23.64 -13.61 -1.50
N GLU A 589 22.38 -13.51 -1.89
CA GLU A 589 21.28 -13.22 -0.97
C GLU A 589 20.91 -14.51 -0.22
N TYR A 590 20.98 -14.46 1.10
CA TYR A 590 20.66 -15.56 2.00
C TYR A 590 19.55 -15.12 2.96
N MET A 591 18.98 -16.08 3.69
CA MET A 591 17.90 -15.84 4.63
C MET A 591 18.25 -14.82 5.72
N VAL A 592 17.32 -13.92 6.05
CA VAL A 592 17.43 -13.08 7.26
C VAL A 592 16.86 -13.85 8.45
N MET A 593 17.66 -14.03 9.50
CA MET A 593 17.28 -14.79 10.68
C MET A 593 16.88 -13.90 11.86
N ASN A 594 15.82 -14.27 12.57
CA ASN A 594 15.46 -13.70 13.85
C ASN A 594 16.28 -14.35 14.97
N ALA A 595 16.82 -13.54 15.87
CA ALA A 595 17.56 -14.00 17.04
C ALA A 595 16.81 -13.62 18.30
N ASP A 596 15.88 -14.47 18.71
CA ASP A 596 15.03 -14.32 19.90
C ASP A 596 14.99 -15.59 20.77
N GLY A 597 15.73 -16.64 20.39
CA GLY A 597 15.76 -17.92 21.10
C GLY A 597 14.62 -18.87 20.76
N GLU A 598 13.74 -18.52 19.83
CA GLU A 598 12.62 -19.35 19.39
C GLU A 598 12.90 -20.02 18.04
N TRP A 599 12.12 -21.04 17.71
CA TRP A 599 12.15 -21.68 16.40
C TRP A 599 11.32 -20.89 15.39
N HIS A 600 11.90 -20.64 14.22
CA HIS A 600 11.26 -19.93 13.12
C HIS A 600 11.33 -20.78 11.85
N ALA A 601 10.26 -20.73 11.05
CA ALA A 601 10.30 -21.23 9.68
C ALA A 601 10.85 -20.14 8.75
N TYR A 602 11.75 -20.52 7.84
CA TYR A 602 12.09 -19.74 6.67
C TYR A 602 11.53 -20.42 5.43
N THR A 603 10.51 -19.81 4.84
CA THR A 603 9.75 -20.38 3.72
C THR A 603 9.68 -19.41 2.57
N TYR A 604 9.88 -19.91 1.35
CA TYR A 604 9.60 -19.16 0.13
C TYR A 604 9.19 -20.09 -1.01
N THR A 605 8.54 -19.51 -2.02
CA THR A 605 8.21 -20.20 -3.28
C THR A 605 9.06 -19.66 -4.42
N PHE A 606 9.45 -20.52 -5.36
CA PHE A 606 10.22 -20.11 -6.53
C PHE A 606 9.82 -20.93 -7.75
N THR A 607 9.98 -20.35 -8.95
CA THR A 607 9.84 -21.10 -10.21
C THR A 607 11.18 -21.69 -10.58
N ALA A 608 11.25 -23.01 -10.70
CA ALA A 608 12.49 -23.69 -11.06
C ALA A 608 12.93 -23.35 -12.48
N THR A 609 14.24 -23.33 -12.69
CA THR A 609 14.89 -23.17 -13.99
C THR A 609 15.65 -24.44 -14.34
N ASP A 610 16.35 -24.45 -15.47
CA ASP A 610 17.27 -25.53 -15.86
C ASP A 610 18.62 -25.47 -15.11
N ALA A 611 18.80 -24.54 -14.18
CA ALA A 611 19.99 -24.42 -13.35
C ALA A 611 20.11 -25.55 -12.31
N THR A 612 21.33 -25.73 -11.78
CA THR A 612 21.57 -26.59 -10.62
C THR A 612 21.15 -25.86 -9.34
N TYR A 613 20.58 -26.61 -8.39
CA TYR A 613 20.21 -26.11 -7.07
C TYR A 613 20.94 -26.91 -6.00
N LEU A 614 21.31 -26.24 -4.91
CA LEU A 614 21.96 -26.88 -3.76
C LEU A 614 21.52 -26.23 -2.46
N PHE A 615 21.44 -27.01 -1.39
CA PHE A 615 21.36 -26.47 -0.04
C PHE A 615 22.78 -26.27 0.50
N ILE A 616 23.06 -25.10 1.07
CA ILE A 616 24.40 -24.74 1.55
C ILE A 616 24.34 -24.19 2.97
N VAL A 617 25.39 -24.51 3.74
CA VAL A 617 25.69 -23.92 5.04
C VAL A 617 27.14 -23.43 5.00
N ARG A 618 27.36 -22.12 5.18
CA ARG A 618 28.72 -21.55 5.27
C ARG A 618 29.08 -21.12 6.69
N ASN A 619 30.34 -21.35 7.04
CA ASN A 619 30.91 -21.02 8.34
C ASN A 619 31.50 -19.60 8.42
N ALA A 620 30.93 -18.64 7.69
CA ALA A 620 31.51 -17.30 7.53
C ALA A 620 31.01 -16.27 8.58
N HIS A 621 30.33 -16.72 9.63
CA HIS A 621 29.57 -15.87 10.55
C HIS A 621 29.96 -16.11 12.03
N TYR A 622 29.47 -15.29 12.96
CA TYR A 622 29.63 -15.44 14.41
C TYR A 622 28.29 -15.87 15.04
N GLY A 623 28.19 -17.07 15.60
CA GLY A 623 26.96 -17.45 16.31
C GLY A 623 26.77 -18.94 16.48
N GLU A 624 25.83 -19.29 17.35
CA GLU A 624 25.27 -20.64 17.41
C GLU A 624 23.89 -20.61 16.76
N ILE A 625 23.72 -21.40 15.70
CA ILE A 625 22.47 -21.53 14.95
C ILE A 625 22.07 -22.99 14.96
N TYR A 626 20.81 -23.26 15.28
CA TYR A 626 20.21 -24.57 15.14
C TYR A 626 19.42 -24.60 13.83
N ILE A 627 19.55 -25.70 13.09
CA ILE A 627 18.79 -26.00 11.87
C ILE A 627 18.11 -27.35 12.09
N ASP A 628 16.86 -27.43 11.70
CA ASP A 628 16.07 -28.65 11.76
C ASP A 628 15.01 -28.63 10.65
N ASP A 629 14.46 -29.80 10.33
CA ASP A 629 13.34 -30.00 9.41
C ASP A 629 13.40 -29.19 8.10
N ILE A 630 14.07 -29.75 7.09
CA ILE A 630 14.22 -29.13 5.76
C ILE A 630 13.26 -29.77 4.75
N TYR A 631 12.50 -28.95 4.02
CA TYR A 631 11.52 -29.39 3.03
C TYR A 631 11.74 -28.71 1.69
N LEU A 632 11.67 -29.49 0.61
CA LEU A 632 11.55 -29.00 -0.76
C LEU A 632 10.53 -29.84 -1.50
N PHE A 633 9.45 -29.24 -1.99
CA PHE A 633 8.38 -29.98 -2.67
C PHE A 633 7.69 -29.09 -3.72
N GLU A 634 7.01 -29.72 -4.68
CA GLU A 634 6.23 -29.01 -5.70
C GLU A 634 5.16 -28.15 -5.03
N ALA A 635 5.14 -26.86 -5.35
CA ALA A 635 4.19 -25.93 -4.75
C ALA A 635 2.79 -26.30 -5.23
N PRO A 636 1.82 -26.45 -4.32
CA PRO A 636 0.45 -26.73 -4.69
C PRO A 636 -0.08 -25.57 -5.54
N VAL A 637 -0.86 -25.90 -6.58
CA VAL A 637 -1.51 -24.89 -7.42
C VAL A 637 -2.34 -23.98 -6.52
N VAL A 638 -1.92 -22.73 -6.37
CA VAL A 638 -2.64 -21.74 -5.59
C VAL A 638 -3.98 -21.49 -6.30
N PRO A 639 -5.12 -21.82 -5.69
CA PRO A 639 -6.40 -21.52 -6.31
C PRO A 639 -6.50 -20.00 -6.51
N THR A 640 -7.22 -19.56 -7.55
CA THR A 640 -7.51 -18.14 -7.69
C THR A 640 -8.23 -17.68 -6.42
N ALA A 641 -7.72 -16.62 -5.77
CA ALA A 641 -8.37 -16.04 -4.62
C ALA A 641 -9.86 -15.80 -4.96
N PRO A 642 -10.81 -16.21 -4.11
CA PRO A 642 -12.21 -15.94 -4.39
C PRO A 642 -12.37 -14.43 -4.50
N THR A 643 -13.09 -13.97 -5.53
CA THR A 643 -13.29 -12.55 -5.82
C THR A 643 -13.68 -11.85 -4.52
N ALA A 644 -12.89 -10.84 -4.14
CA ALA A 644 -13.06 -10.18 -2.85
C ALA A 644 -14.52 -9.76 -2.64
N LEU A 645 -15.06 -10.05 -1.46
CA LEU A 645 -16.20 -9.31 -0.91
C LEU A 645 -15.70 -7.96 -0.40
N SER A 646 -14.97 -7.19 -1.22
CA SER A 646 -14.89 -5.75 -0.98
C SER A 646 -16.23 -5.17 -1.39
N ALA A 647 -16.78 -4.30 -0.56
CA ALA A 647 -18.02 -3.60 -0.82
C ALA A 647 -17.94 -2.95 -2.21
N ALA A 648 -18.78 -3.38 -3.15
CA ALA A 648 -19.03 -2.75 -4.45
C ALA A 648 -17.80 -2.07 -5.10
N ALA A 649 -16.66 -2.77 -5.20
CA ALA A 649 -15.59 -2.31 -6.07
C ALA A 649 -16.08 -2.47 -7.51
N ASN A 650 -16.28 -1.36 -8.21
CA ASN A 650 -16.69 -1.31 -9.60
C ASN A 650 -15.70 -2.14 -10.43
N SER A 651 -16.18 -3.26 -10.96
CA SER A 651 -15.40 -4.13 -11.82
C SER A 651 -14.90 -3.37 -13.05
N SER A 652 -13.58 -3.44 -13.28
CA SER A 652 -12.88 -3.07 -14.52
C SER A 652 -12.93 -1.58 -14.92
N ARG A 653 -12.06 -0.77 -14.30
CA ARG A 653 -11.56 0.48 -14.88
C ARG A 653 -10.10 0.32 -15.29
N ARG A 654 -9.83 -0.56 -16.26
CA ARG A 654 -8.57 -0.47 -17.00
C ARG A 654 -8.67 0.68 -17.99
N LEU A 655 -7.58 1.44 -18.10
CA LEU A 655 -7.32 2.38 -19.19
C LEU A 655 -7.67 1.68 -20.52
N SER A 656 -8.78 2.09 -21.15
CA SER A 656 -8.82 2.08 -22.60
C SER A 656 -7.79 3.10 -23.03
N ASP A 657 -6.81 2.65 -23.78
CA ASP A 657 -5.84 3.51 -24.45
C ASP A 657 -6.58 4.63 -25.18
N GLY A 658 -6.22 5.87 -24.84
CA GLY A 658 -6.67 7.03 -25.57
C GLY A 658 -6.08 7.02 -26.98
N SER A 659 -6.70 6.30 -27.90
CA SER A 659 -6.54 6.54 -29.33
C SER A 659 -7.92 6.53 -29.99
N THR A 660 -8.37 7.72 -30.36
CA THR A 660 -9.47 7.90 -31.31
C THR A 660 -8.98 7.47 -32.69
N SER A 661 -9.08 6.19 -33.03
CA SER A 661 -9.13 5.70 -34.42
C SER A 661 -9.37 4.19 -34.47
N ASP A 662 -10.50 3.77 -35.03
CA ASP A 662 -10.73 2.65 -35.97
C ASP A 662 -9.74 1.45 -36.04
N ASP A 663 -9.13 0.98 -34.96
CA ASP A 663 -8.30 -0.23 -34.99
C ASP A 663 -9.05 -1.44 -34.44
N GLU A 664 -9.73 -2.15 -35.35
CA GLU A 664 -10.28 -3.51 -35.18
C GLU A 664 -9.19 -4.58 -34.89
N GLU A 665 -7.92 -4.22 -34.69
CA GLU A 665 -6.80 -5.17 -34.60
C GLU A 665 -6.41 -5.64 -33.19
N SER A 666 -6.96 -5.06 -32.12
CA SER A 666 -6.68 -5.51 -30.72
C SER A 666 -7.84 -6.27 -30.07
N ASN A 667 -9.02 -6.25 -30.68
CA ASN A 667 -10.18 -7.02 -30.21
C ASN A 667 -10.20 -8.38 -30.90
N LEU A 668 -10.05 -9.45 -30.12
CA LEU A 668 -10.10 -10.82 -30.62
C LEU A 668 -11.51 -11.24 -31.08
N PHE A 669 -12.54 -10.43 -30.80
CA PHE A 669 -13.91 -10.62 -31.25
C PHE A 669 -14.25 -9.69 -32.41
N GLU A 670 -14.70 -10.27 -33.52
CA GLU A 670 -15.24 -9.52 -34.65
C GLU A 670 -16.57 -8.86 -34.24
N ASP A 671 -16.61 -7.52 -34.22
CA ASP A 671 -17.71 -6.71 -33.66
C ASP A 671 -18.01 -6.98 -32.17
N GLY A 672 -16.98 -7.03 -31.31
CA GLY A 672 -17.15 -7.21 -29.87
C GLY A 672 -17.96 -6.12 -29.14
N GLY A 673 -18.26 -5.00 -29.81
CA GLY A 673 -19.18 -3.96 -29.35
C GLY A 673 -20.62 -4.13 -29.83
N PHE A 674 -20.91 -5.13 -30.69
CA PHE A 674 -22.21 -5.36 -31.33
C PHE A 674 -22.72 -4.17 -32.15
N GLU A 675 -21.81 -3.30 -32.61
CA GLU A 675 -22.11 -2.03 -33.25
C GLU A 675 -22.78 -2.20 -34.61
N THR A 676 -22.67 -3.38 -35.20
CA THR A 676 -23.38 -3.70 -36.45
C THR A 676 -24.86 -4.01 -36.23
N GLY A 677 -25.29 -4.19 -34.97
CA GLY A 677 -26.64 -4.65 -34.62
C GLY A 677 -26.86 -6.13 -34.95
N HIS A 678 -25.78 -6.87 -35.23
CA HIS A 678 -25.80 -8.28 -35.60
C HIS A 678 -24.69 -9.05 -34.88
N VAL A 679 -24.92 -10.33 -34.62
CA VAL A 679 -23.86 -11.24 -34.18
C VAL A 679 -23.16 -11.81 -35.42
N SER A 680 -21.84 -11.61 -35.55
CA SER A 680 -21.08 -12.12 -36.69
C SER A 680 -21.12 -13.67 -36.73
N ASN A 681 -21.65 -14.22 -37.82
CA ASN A 681 -21.90 -15.66 -37.98
C ASN A 681 -20.62 -16.54 -38.05
N GLY A 682 -19.43 -15.94 -38.01
CA GLY A 682 -18.14 -16.64 -38.06
C GLY A 682 -17.69 -17.23 -36.73
N GLN A 683 -18.03 -16.58 -35.60
CA GLN A 683 -17.49 -16.89 -34.27
C GLN A 683 -18.57 -17.43 -33.29
N TYR A 684 -19.71 -17.91 -33.81
CA TYR A 684 -20.94 -18.12 -33.05
C TYR A 684 -21.52 -19.54 -33.13
N GLU A 685 -21.90 -20.10 -31.97
CA GLU A 685 -22.84 -21.22 -31.86
C GLU A 685 -23.96 -20.88 -30.85
N ALA A 686 -25.21 -20.94 -31.29
CA ALA A 686 -26.38 -20.93 -30.39
C ALA A 686 -27.43 -21.97 -30.77
N ALA A 687 -28.33 -22.25 -29.82
CA ALA A 687 -29.53 -23.03 -30.06
C ALA A 687 -30.43 -22.29 -31.07
N ALA A 688 -31.04 -23.05 -32.01
CA ALA A 688 -31.81 -22.55 -33.16
C ALA A 688 -33.01 -21.62 -32.85
N THR A 689 -33.29 -21.36 -31.57
CA THR A 689 -34.35 -20.48 -31.08
C THR A 689 -33.88 -19.06 -30.76
N HIS A 690 -32.58 -18.75 -30.86
CA HIS A 690 -32.01 -17.45 -30.50
C HIS A 690 -31.66 -16.65 -31.76
N THR A 691 -32.42 -15.60 -32.04
CA THR A 691 -32.19 -14.65 -33.15
C THR A 691 -31.61 -13.33 -32.63
N ASP A 692 -30.90 -12.57 -33.46
CA ASP A 692 -30.35 -11.23 -33.12
C ASP A 692 -31.40 -10.32 -32.47
N GLU A 693 -32.64 -10.34 -32.98
CA GLU A 693 -33.78 -9.54 -32.47
C GLU A 693 -34.15 -9.82 -31.01
N GLN A 694 -33.70 -10.94 -30.43
CA GLN A 694 -33.99 -11.32 -29.05
C GLN A 694 -32.81 -11.06 -28.10
N ASN A 695 -31.61 -10.87 -28.65
CA ASN A 695 -30.38 -10.83 -27.85
C ASN A 695 -29.52 -9.58 -28.08
N ILE A 696 -29.93 -8.68 -28.97
CA ILE A 696 -29.28 -7.37 -29.14
C ILE A 696 -30.26 -6.27 -28.74
N VAL A 697 -29.84 -5.42 -27.82
CA VAL A 697 -30.58 -4.24 -27.38
C VAL A 697 -29.93 -2.98 -27.94
N SER A 698 -30.74 -2.03 -28.38
CA SER A 698 -30.27 -0.74 -28.91
C SER A 698 -30.23 0.33 -27.81
N ALA A 699 -29.21 1.17 -27.85
CA ALA A 699 -29.12 2.36 -27.00
C ALA A 699 -30.28 3.35 -27.23
N GLU A 700 -30.93 3.29 -28.40
CA GLU A 700 -32.13 4.10 -28.67
C GLU A 700 -33.37 3.58 -27.93
N GLN A 701 -33.41 2.29 -27.61
CA GLN A 701 -34.57 1.62 -27.02
C GLN A 701 -34.44 1.44 -25.51
N GLU A 702 -33.25 1.03 -25.03
CA GLU A 702 -32.98 0.80 -23.61
C GLU A 702 -31.57 1.36 -23.25
N PRO A 703 -31.43 2.70 -23.17
CA PRO A 703 -30.13 3.36 -22.96
C PRO A 703 -29.45 2.95 -21.64
N GLU A 704 -30.21 2.55 -20.63
CA GLU A 704 -29.69 2.04 -19.36
C GLU A 704 -28.97 0.69 -19.48
N ASN A 705 -29.26 -0.07 -20.54
CA ASN A 705 -28.71 -1.40 -20.78
C ASN A 705 -27.51 -1.38 -21.74
N VAL A 706 -27.08 -0.19 -22.20
CA VAL A 706 -25.95 -0.01 -23.14
C VAL A 706 -24.89 0.90 -22.51
N ARG A 707 -23.73 0.33 -22.15
CA ARG A 707 -22.62 1.05 -21.49
C ARG A 707 -21.96 2.09 -22.41
N SER A 708 -21.76 1.76 -23.69
CA SER A 708 -21.14 2.62 -24.71
C SER A 708 -21.48 2.08 -26.10
N GLY A 709 -21.60 2.96 -27.10
CA GLY A 709 -21.90 2.56 -28.47
C GLY A 709 -23.41 2.52 -28.78
N ARG A 710 -23.82 1.85 -29.87
CA ARG A 710 -25.20 1.81 -30.37
C ARG A 710 -25.99 0.61 -29.88
N TYR A 711 -25.33 -0.48 -29.51
CA TYR A 711 -26.00 -1.72 -29.13
C TYR A 711 -25.27 -2.43 -27.98
N ALA A 712 -25.96 -3.35 -27.32
CA ALA A 712 -25.37 -4.28 -26.37
C ALA A 712 -26.01 -5.67 -26.51
N LEU A 713 -25.33 -6.68 -25.97
CA LEU A 713 -25.89 -8.02 -25.86
C LEU A 713 -26.80 -8.10 -24.62
N THR A 714 -28.02 -8.62 -24.81
CA THR A 714 -28.95 -8.97 -23.74
C THR A 714 -29.24 -10.47 -23.78
N TYR A 715 -29.40 -11.09 -22.61
CA TYR A 715 -29.69 -12.51 -22.51
C TYR A 715 -30.49 -12.80 -21.24
N THR A 716 -31.53 -13.63 -21.39
CA THR A 716 -32.34 -14.11 -20.26
C THR A 716 -32.23 -15.62 -20.17
N SER A 717 -31.56 -16.13 -19.13
CA SER A 717 -31.44 -17.56 -18.90
C SER A 717 -32.68 -18.15 -18.24
N THR A 718 -33.08 -19.35 -18.69
CA THR A 718 -34.06 -20.19 -17.98
C THR A 718 -33.41 -21.13 -16.96
N GLY A 719 -32.06 -21.09 -16.83
CA GLY A 719 -31.29 -22.00 -15.98
C GLY A 719 -31.00 -23.36 -16.62
N ASN A 720 -31.35 -23.56 -17.90
CA ASN A 720 -31.07 -24.80 -18.64
C ASN A 720 -29.78 -24.68 -19.47
N TRP A 721 -28.89 -25.67 -19.36
CA TRP A 721 -27.58 -25.70 -20.04
C TRP A 721 -27.67 -25.73 -21.57
N SER A 722 -28.85 -26.06 -22.12
CA SER A 722 -29.13 -26.01 -23.56
C SER A 722 -29.36 -24.60 -24.11
N ASP A 723 -29.64 -23.61 -23.26
CA ASP A 723 -29.95 -22.24 -23.66
C ASP A 723 -28.70 -21.35 -23.53
N ARG A 724 -27.56 -21.76 -24.12
CA ARG A 724 -26.31 -20.99 -24.02
C ARG A 724 -25.96 -20.29 -25.33
N MET A 725 -25.28 -19.16 -25.20
CA MET A 725 -24.55 -18.51 -26.28
C MET A 725 -23.05 -18.71 -26.06
N LEU A 726 -22.35 -19.15 -27.10
CA LEU A 726 -20.90 -19.33 -27.08
C LEU A 726 -20.27 -18.49 -28.18
N TYR A 727 -19.41 -17.55 -27.77
CA TYR A 727 -18.52 -16.83 -28.67
C TYR A 727 -17.16 -17.50 -28.65
N ARG A 728 -16.63 -17.81 -29.83
CA ARG A 728 -15.33 -18.43 -30.01
C ARG A 728 -14.36 -17.40 -30.57
N VAL A 729 -13.18 -17.33 -29.96
CA VAL A 729 -12.02 -16.70 -30.61
C VAL A 729 -11.38 -17.78 -31.46
N ASP A 730 -11.30 -17.55 -32.77
CA ASP A 730 -10.56 -18.42 -33.67
C ASP A 730 -9.06 -18.09 -33.49
N ASP A 731 -8.34 -19.00 -32.83
CA ASP A 731 -6.90 -18.98 -32.53
C ASP A 731 -6.45 -18.07 -31.35
N LEU A 732 -6.09 -18.72 -30.23
CA LEU A 732 -5.24 -18.22 -29.15
C LEU A 732 -3.90 -18.98 -29.14
#